data_AF-A0A315VH45-F1
#
_entry.id   AF-A0A315VH45-F1
#
_cell.length_a   1.000
_cell.length_b   1.000
_cell.length_c   1.000
_cell.angle_alpha   90.00
_cell.angle_beta   90.00
_cell.angle_gamma   90.00
#
_symmetry.space_group_name_H-M   'P 1'
#
loop_
_entity.id
_entity.type
_entity.pdbx_description
1 polymer ?
#
loop_
_entity_poly.entity_id
_entity_poly.type
_entity_poly.pdbx_seq_one_letter_code
_entity_poly.pdbx_strand_id
1 'polypeptide(L)'
;MAGLQGQLQQVQLERSTLQSRLKTSQAEIDSLQQVRQWYQQQLALAQEARVRLQSEMANMQAGQMTQFGAMEHLKLENVTLSHQLTETQHRSIKEKERIAVQLQSIEADMLTQEAAYKQIQDAKAMAEDDLQHKLEEFEEERERLVKLANTATTLQRELEQVKLTLSQKDLQLQSLQKEHLELMRQLTTTQETLQTKEQSINQLEARYQELEAQLDELQTESAAKDDTIQFLQNEKIVLEVALQAARADKSQLDEGAARLGEDVLVASDVLDRLRQEVQIKASQIESLQQDNNSLKKQAQKLKEQFQQQKVMVEAYRRDASSKDQLISELKSTKKRLLAEVKDLKQELLSAQGEKQKAELEQARLQTEVARVQEQMNNMEAHLQAIQTERDQLETQIQSLQFDQSQLTAATQENESLRKQVEQMEAEAKKAISEQKVRMKRLGTDLTSAQKEMKAKHKAYENAVGILSRRLQEALTDKETAEAELAKLRAQLLVGGNSQALQEKIEALQTELQTVTKSKTMLEKELQEVITLTSTELEDYQEKVLELEDELQESRCFKKRIRKLEDANKKLALELEHEKGKLAGLSQSHNALREHANILESALAKREADLVQLNLQVQAVLKRKEEEDQQMKQLVETLQLALEKEKTKVKDLKEQVAAAKAEAAHNRRHYRAAMLELSEIKKDLQAKEDLVKALQNEALKLQAQDDQHAQDVSRFQQELAEAHSQLQILRKQLDEELAKQPLTNQEVEDLKWEVEQRQREIEAQKQQLEMNIKVELDTVQEELSSTRKDKFMLQAKVGELRNSMKTVLLQNQQLKQDLKQTRLRKVRRLSAPFTPGCVRVES
;
A
#
# COMPACT_ATOMS: atom_id res chain seq x y z
N MET A 1 25.58 -105.34 182.25
CA MET A 1 26.78 -105.26 181.40
C MET A 1 26.98 -106.47 180.48
N ALA A 2 25.94 -107.18 180.02
CA ALA A 2 26.12 -108.31 179.08
C ALA A 2 24.92 -108.54 178.13
N GLY A 3 23.71 -108.79 178.66
CA GLY A 3 22.55 -109.19 177.84
C GLY A 3 22.15 -108.20 176.72
N LEU A 4 22.41 -106.90 176.91
CA LEU A 4 22.14 -105.84 175.91
C LEU A 4 23.07 -105.88 174.68
N GLN A 5 24.17 -106.63 174.70
CA GLN A 5 25.18 -106.57 173.64
C GLN A 5 25.00 -107.66 172.57
N GLY A 6 24.52 -108.85 172.94
CA GLY A 6 24.30 -109.96 172.00
C GLY A 6 23.10 -109.74 171.07
N GLN A 7 21.95 -109.34 171.63
CA GLN A 7 20.73 -109.10 170.84
C GLN A 7 20.90 -107.99 169.79
N LEU A 8 21.79 -107.02 170.05
CA LEU A 8 22.06 -105.92 169.13
C LEU A 8 22.75 -106.38 167.83
N GLN A 9 23.62 -107.39 167.89
CA GLN A 9 24.37 -107.88 166.72
C GLN A 9 23.50 -108.70 165.76
N GLN A 10 22.57 -109.51 166.27
CA GLN A 10 21.70 -110.32 165.40
C GLN A 10 20.76 -109.44 164.56
N VAL A 11 20.14 -108.43 165.18
CA VAL A 11 19.27 -107.45 164.49
C VAL A 11 20.04 -106.65 163.43
N GLN A 12 21.33 -106.36 163.65
CA GLN A 12 22.17 -105.70 162.64
C GLN A 12 22.37 -106.57 161.39
N LEU A 13 22.47 -107.90 161.54
CA LEU A 13 22.74 -108.81 160.42
C LEU A 13 21.49 -109.03 159.55
N GLU A 14 20.32 -109.22 160.17
CA GLU A 14 19.02 -109.26 159.47
C GLU A 14 18.72 -107.92 158.76
N ARG A 15 18.99 -106.79 159.42
CA ARG A 15 18.92 -105.46 158.81
C ARG A 15 19.81 -105.35 157.56
N SER A 16 21.04 -105.87 157.61
CA SER A 16 21.97 -105.79 156.48
C SER A 16 21.50 -106.58 155.24
N THR A 17 20.89 -107.75 155.44
CA THR A 17 20.40 -108.61 154.33
C THR A 17 19.10 -108.08 153.72
N LEU A 18 18.19 -107.55 154.54
CA LEU A 18 17.02 -106.81 154.05
C LEU A 18 17.44 -105.54 153.30
N GLN A 19 18.41 -104.78 153.81
CA GLN A 19 18.94 -103.58 153.15
C GLN A 19 19.68 -103.93 151.82
N SER A 20 20.23 -105.13 151.69
CA SER A 20 20.76 -105.64 150.41
C SER A 20 19.65 -105.91 149.39
N ARG A 21 18.57 -106.62 149.78
CA ARG A 21 17.44 -106.91 148.88
C ARG A 21 16.67 -105.65 148.47
N LEU A 22 16.57 -104.68 149.38
CA LEU A 22 16.00 -103.36 149.07
C LEU A 22 16.81 -102.66 147.97
N LYS A 23 18.15 -102.71 148.05
CA LYS A 23 19.04 -102.11 147.01
C LYS A 23 18.92 -102.79 145.65
N THR A 24 18.78 -104.12 145.58
CA THR A 24 18.64 -104.81 144.28
C THR A 24 17.30 -104.49 143.63
N SER A 25 16.20 -104.52 144.39
CA SER A 25 14.87 -104.14 143.89
C SER A 25 14.81 -102.66 143.49
N GLN A 26 15.49 -101.76 144.22
CA GLN A 26 15.63 -100.37 143.82
C GLN A 26 16.37 -100.24 142.48
N ALA A 27 17.50 -100.93 142.30
CA ALA A 27 18.25 -100.90 141.05
C ALA A 27 17.46 -101.45 139.84
N GLU A 28 16.63 -102.48 140.05
CA GLU A 28 15.70 -102.99 139.02
C GLU A 28 14.65 -101.93 138.66
N ILE A 29 14.02 -101.29 139.65
CA ILE A 29 13.07 -100.19 139.45
C ILE A 29 13.73 -99.02 138.71
N ASP A 30 14.95 -98.63 139.10
CA ASP A 30 15.70 -97.54 138.47
C ASP A 30 16.03 -97.88 137.01
N SER A 31 16.38 -99.15 136.71
CA SER A 31 16.61 -99.62 135.34
C SER A 31 15.34 -99.58 134.47
N LEU A 32 14.19 -99.96 135.02
CA LEU A 32 12.90 -99.89 134.33
C LEU A 32 12.44 -98.44 134.14
N GLN A 33 12.78 -97.54 135.07
CA GLN A 33 12.57 -96.11 134.89
C GLN A 33 13.46 -95.54 133.76
N GLN A 34 14.73 -95.93 133.67
CA GLN A 34 15.62 -95.54 132.57
C GLN A 34 15.11 -96.05 131.22
N VAL A 35 14.68 -97.32 131.12
CA VAL A 35 14.10 -97.88 129.89
C VAL A 35 12.79 -97.16 129.52
N ARG A 36 11.92 -96.85 130.49
CA ARG A 36 10.71 -96.05 130.27
C ARG A 36 11.05 -94.64 129.76
N GLN A 37 12.01 -93.96 130.38
CA GLN A 37 12.48 -92.63 129.95
C GLN A 37 13.03 -92.67 128.53
N TRP A 38 13.82 -93.69 128.18
CA TRP A 38 14.35 -93.89 126.82
C TRP A 38 13.23 -94.09 125.78
N TYR A 39 12.22 -94.92 126.08
CA TYR A 39 11.05 -95.08 125.19
C TYR A 39 10.23 -93.79 125.06
N GLN A 40 10.04 -93.03 126.15
CA GLN A 40 9.38 -91.72 126.09
C GLN A 40 10.17 -90.71 125.24
N GLN A 41 11.50 -90.71 125.35
CA GLN A 41 12.38 -89.85 124.55
C GLN A 41 12.38 -90.23 123.06
N GLN A 42 12.41 -91.52 122.72
CA GLN A 42 12.28 -91.99 121.33
C GLN A 42 10.90 -91.68 120.74
N LEU A 43 9.82 -91.81 121.52
CA LEU A 43 8.48 -91.41 121.08
C LEU A 43 8.40 -89.91 120.82
N ALA A 44 9.00 -89.08 121.68
CA ALA A 44 9.07 -87.63 121.48
C ALA A 44 9.85 -87.27 120.21
N LEU A 45 11.04 -87.86 119.99
CA LEU A 45 11.84 -87.65 118.78
C LEU A 45 11.10 -88.05 117.51
N ALA A 46 10.37 -89.17 117.52
CA ALA A 46 9.55 -89.60 116.38
C ALA A 46 8.36 -88.67 116.13
N GLN A 47 7.73 -88.13 117.19
CA GLN A 47 6.66 -87.14 117.08
C GLN A 47 7.19 -85.80 116.54
N GLU A 48 8.33 -85.32 117.03
CA GLU A 48 8.99 -84.12 116.50
C GLU A 48 9.37 -84.28 115.02
N ALA A 49 9.99 -85.40 114.63
CA ALA A 49 10.35 -85.66 113.25
C ALA A 49 9.11 -85.67 112.32
N ARG A 50 8.01 -86.28 112.78
CA ARG A 50 6.73 -86.24 112.06
C ARG A 50 6.18 -84.82 111.94
N VAL A 51 6.17 -84.03 113.01
CA VAL A 51 5.67 -82.65 112.99
C VAL A 51 6.52 -81.77 112.06
N ARG A 52 7.85 -81.91 112.08
CA ARG A 52 8.76 -81.22 111.17
C ARG A 52 8.45 -81.56 109.71
N LEU A 53 8.40 -82.85 109.35
CA LEU A 53 8.05 -83.29 107.99
C LEU A 53 6.64 -82.82 107.55
N GLN A 54 5.65 -82.81 108.47
CA GLN A 54 4.33 -82.25 108.17
C GLN A 54 4.39 -80.73 107.93
N SER A 55 5.20 -79.99 108.69
CA SER A 55 5.41 -78.55 108.47
C SER A 55 6.20 -78.25 107.19
N GLU A 56 7.17 -79.09 106.83
CA GLU A 56 7.95 -78.97 105.59
C GLU A 56 7.09 -79.25 104.36
N MET A 57 6.24 -80.29 104.40
CA MET A 57 5.24 -80.53 103.34
C MET A 57 4.23 -79.38 103.23
N ALA A 58 3.72 -78.87 104.35
CA ALA A 58 2.80 -77.73 104.34
C ALA A 58 3.45 -76.45 103.78
N ASN A 59 4.71 -76.18 104.14
CA ASN A 59 5.48 -75.05 103.62
C ASN A 59 5.81 -75.21 102.14
N MET A 60 6.13 -76.42 101.67
CA MET A 60 6.33 -76.68 100.23
C MET A 60 5.02 -76.55 99.44
N GLN A 61 3.89 -77.05 99.96
CA GLN A 61 2.59 -76.87 99.32
C GLN A 61 2.19 -75.39 99.28
N ALA A 62 2.37 -74.64 100.37
CA ALA A 62 2.13 -73.19 100.41
C ALA A 62 3.02 -72.46 99.38
N GLY A 63 4.33 -72.76 99.35
CA GLY A 63 5.27 -72.19 98.38
C GLY A 63 4.92 -72.52 96.93
N GLN A 64 4.50 -73.76 96.64
CA GLN A 64 4.01 -74.16 95.32
C GLN A 64 2.73 -73.40 94.93
N MET A 65 1.78 -73.23 95.84
CA MET A 65 0.56 -72.46 95.59
C MET A 65 0.87 -70.97 95.35
N THR A 66 1.82 -70.38 96.08
CA THR A 66 2.27 -69.00 95.84
C THR A 66 2.98 -68.85 94.49
N GLN A 67 3.85 -69.80 94.13
CA GLN A 67 4.53 -69.81 92.82
C GLN A 67 3.54 -70.02 91.66
N PHE A 68 2.53 -70.87 91.85
CA PHE A 68 1.47 -71.10 90.87
C PHE A 68 0.63 -69.84 90.66
N GLY A 69 0.16 -69.21 91.75
CA GLY A 69 -0.58 -67.94 91.68
C GLY A 69 0.23 -66.80 91.05
N ALA A 70 1.54 -66.72 91.32
CA ALA A 70 2.43 -65.77 90.65
C ALA A 70 2.60 -66.08 89.15
N MET A 71 2.66 -67.35 88.76
CA MET A 71 2.69 -67.75 87.35
C MET A 71 1.37 -67.45 86.63
N GLU A 72 0.23 -67.63 87.28
CA GLU A 72 -1.08 -67.26 86.73
C GLU A 72 -1.23 -65.73 86.59
N HIS A 73 -0.78 -64.96 87.58
CA HIS A 73 -0.71 -63.49 87.50
C HIS A 73 0.12 -63.04 86.29
N LEU A 74 1.35 -63.56 86.14
CA LEU A 74 2.22 -63.24 85.01
C LEU A 74 1.65 -63.66 83.65
N LYS A 75 0.87 -64.76 83.59
CA LYS A 75 0.14 -65.17 82.37
C LYS A 75 -0.98 -64.19 82.04
N LEU A 76 -1.78 -63.78 83.04
CA LEU A 76 -2.85 -62.81 82.86
C LEU A 76 -2.28 -61.44 82.43
N GLU A 77 -1.23 -60.97 83.09
CA GLU A 77 -0.51 -59.75 82.69
C GLU A 77 0.05 -59.85 81.26
N ASN A 78 0.65 -60.99 80.88
CA ASN A 78 1.16 -61.18 79.52
C ASN A 78 0.04 -61.14 78.46
N VAL A 79 -1.13 -61.73 78.75
CA VAL A 79 -2.32 -61.64 77.89
C VAL A 79 -2.86 -60.21 77.83
N THR A 80 -2.97 -59.51 78.96
CA THR A 80 -3.42 -58.11 79.04
C THR A 80 -2.47 -57.17 78.28
N LEU A 81 -1.16 -57.32 78.45
CA LEU A 81 -0.14 -56.54 77.72
C LEU A 81 -0.17 -56.85 76.21
N SER A 82 -0.38 -58.11 75.82
CA SER A 82 -0.54 -58.50 74.41
C SER A 82 -1.82 -57.92 73.78
N HIS A 83 -2.90 -57.83 74.56
CA HIS A 83 -4.13 -57.18 74.13
C HIS A 83 -3.96 -55.66 74.00
N GLN A 84 -3.32 -55.01 74.98
CA GLN A 84 -2.98 -53.58 74.92
C GLN A 84 -2.03 -53.26 73.75
N LEU A 85 -1.07 -54.14 73.44
CA LEU A 85 -0.17 -53.99 72.30
C LEU A 85 -0.93 -54.10 70.97
N THR A 86 -1.80 -55.09 70.81
CA THR A 86 -2.62 -55.23 69.59
C THR A 86 -3.65 -54.11 69.45
N GLU A 87 -4.22 -53.62 70.55
CA GLU A 87 -5.14 -52.46 70.51
C GLU A 87 -4.40 -51.17 70.15
N THR A 88 -3.23 -50.89 70.75
CA THR A 88 -2.43 -49.70 70.40
C THR A 88 -1.89 -49.76 68.98
N GLN A 89 -1.50 -50.94 68.48
CA GLN A 89 -1.20 -51.14 67.06
C GLN A 89 -2.41 -50.85 66.17
N HIS A 90 -3.60 -51.35 66.50
CA HIS A 90 -4.81 -51.12 65.71
C HIS A 90 -5.27 -49.65 65.73
N ARG A 91 -5.15 -48.96 66.88
CA ARG A 91 -5.35 -47.51 66.99
C ARG A 91 -4.34 -46.75 66.12
N SER A 92 -3.06 -47.15 66.11
CA SER A 92 -2.02 -46.54 65.27
C SER A 92 -2.25 -46.77 63.77
N ILE A 93 -2.74 -47.96 63.37
CA ILE A 93 -3.12 -48.25 61.99
C ILE A 93 -4.27 -47.33 61.55
N LYS A 94 -5.35 -47.24 62.35
CA LYS A 94 -6.49 -46.35 62.07
C LYS A 94 -6.10 -44.87 61.95
N GLU A 95 -5.13 -44.41 62.74
CA GLU A 95 -4.64 -43.04 62.62
C GLU A 95 -3.77 -42.83 61.38
N LYS A 96 -2.96 -43.83 60.98
CA LYS A 96 -2.24 -43.80 59.69
C LYS A 96 -3.19 -43.84 58.49
N GLU A 97 -4.27 -44.61 58.56
CA GLU A 97 -5.33 -44.64 57.53
C GLU A 97 -6.00 -43.27 57.39
N ARG A 98 -6.34 -42.61 58.50
CA ARG A 98 -6.88 -41.23 58.51
C ARG A 98 -5.91 -40.22 57.90
N ILE A 99 -4.64 -40.26 58.31
CA ILE A 99 -3.59 -39.37 57.76
C ILE A 99 -3.39 -39.62 56.26
N ALA A 100 -3.41 -40.88 55.81
CA ALA A 100 -3.30 -41.21 54.39
C ALA A 100 -4.49 -40.66 53.57
N VAL A 101 -5.72 -40.78 54.07
CA VAL A 101 -6.92 -40.21 53.43
C VAL A 101 -6.88 -38.67 53.42
N GLN A 102 -6.39 -38.04 54.50
CA GLN A 102 -6.18 -36.59 54.54
C GLN A 102 -5.12 -36.12 53.53
N LEU A 103 -4.00 -36.83 53.41
CA LEU A 103 -2.98 -36.54 52.41
C LEU A 103 -3.51 -36.71 50.98
N GLN A 104 -4.28 -37.76 50.70
CA GLN A 104 -4.94 -37.95 49.40
C GLN A 104 -5.95 -36.85 49.07
N SER A 105 -6.67 -36.32 50.08
CA SER A 105 -7.53 -35.13 49.89
C SER A 105 -6.68 -33.92 49.51
N ILE A 106 -5.60 -33.65 50.25
CA ILE A 106 -4.71 -32.51 49.99
C ILE A 106 -4.04 -32.64 48.61
N GLU A 107 -3.64 -33.85 48.19
CA GLU A 107 -3.11 -34.10 46.84
C GLU A 107 -4.15 -33.81 45.75
N ALA A 108 -5.42 -34.20 45.94
CA ALA A 108 -6.51 -33.87 45.02
C ALA A 108 -6.83 -32.36 45.01
N ASP A 109 -6.82 -31.71 46.17
CA ASP A 109 -7.02 -30.27 46.33
C ASP A 109 -5.88 -29.47 45.65
N MET A 110 -4.62 -29.93 45.75
CA MET A 110 -3.49 -29.33 45.03
C MET A 110 -3.60 -29.56 43.51
N LEU A 111 -3.96 -30.77 43.05
CA LEU A 111 -4.11 -31.05 41.62
C LEU A 111 -5.25 -30.23 40.97
N THR A 112 -6.35 -30.00 41.70
CA THR A 112 -7.43 -29.12 41.23
C THR A 112 -7.02 -27.64 41.27
N GLN A 113 -6.25 -27.20 42.26
CA GLN A 113 -5.65 -25.85 42.26
C GLN A 113 -4.65 -25.66 41.11
N GLU A 114 -3.80 -26.65 40.80
CA GLU A 114 -2.91 -26.61 39.64
C GLU A 114 -3.67 -26.52 38.31
N ALA A 115 -4.77 -27.27 38.18
CA ALA A 115 -5.63 -27.22 36.99
C ALA A 115 -6.30 -25.84 36.84
N ALA A 116 -6.82 -25.27 37.93
CA ALA A 116 -7.37 -23.92 37.94
C ALA A 116 -6.32 -22.85 37.65
N TYR A 117 -5.10 -22.98 38.19
CA TYR A 117 -3.99 -22.07 37.90
C TYR A 117 -3.59 -22.11 36.42
N LYS A 118 -3.52 -23.30 35.81
CA LYS A 118 -3.27 -23.47 34.36
C LYS A 118 -4.39 -22.80 33.55
N GLN A 119 -5.66 -23.03 33.86
CA GLN A 119 -6.78 -22.35 33.21
C GLN A 119 -6.72 -20.82 33.32
N ILE A 120 -6.32 -20.28 34.48
CA ILE A 120 -6.12 -18.83 34.67
C ILE A 120 -4.93 -18.33 33.85
N GLN A 121 -3.83 -19.10 33.78
CA GLN A 121 -2.65 -18.74 32.98
C GLN A 121 -2.94 -18.79 31.46
N ASP A 122 -3.68 -19.79 30.99
CA ASP A 122 -4.10 -19.93 29.59
C ASP A 122 -5.07 -18.80 29.21
N ALA A 123 -6.07 -18.50 30.04
CA ALA A 123 -6.99 -17.39 29.83
C ALA A 123 -6.28 -16.02 29.89
N LYS A 124 -5.26 -15.87 30.74
CA LYS A 124 -4.39 -14.68 30.76
C LYS A 124 -3.58 -14.56 29.47
N ALA A 125 -2.98 -15.64 28.98
CA ALA A 125 -2.20 -15.63 27.74
C ALA A 125 -3.10 -15.25 26.55
N MET A 126 -4.28 -15.86 26.43
CA MET A 126 -5.27 -15.49 25.41
C MET A 126 -5.64 -14.01 25.49
N ALA A 127 -5.84 -13.44 26.69
CA ALA A 127 -6.14 -12.02 26.87
C ALA A 127 -4.95 -11.09 26.56
N GLU A 128 -3.71 -11.55 26.76
CA GLU A 128 -2.50 -10.81 26.36
C GLU A 128 -2.32 -10.82 24.84
N ASP A 129 -2.55 -11.95 24.17
CA ASP A 129 -2.57 -12.07 22.71
C ASP A 129 -3.69 -11.20 22.09
N ASP A 130 -4.90 -11.25 22.66
CA ASP A 130 -6.06 -10.45 22.24
C ASP A 130 -5.84 -8.93 22.38
N LEU A 131 -5.01 -8.51 23.35
CA LEU A 131 -4.61 -7.13 23.55
C LEU A 131 -3.48 -6.73 22.59
N GLN A 132 -2.54 -7.63 22.32
CA GLN A 132 -1.46 -7.36 21.38
C GLN A 132 -1.97 -7.25 19.94
N HIS A 133 -2.87 -8.14 19.50
CA HIS A 133 -3.53 -8.02 18.19
C HIS A 133 -4.22 -6.65 18.03
N LYS A 134 -4.95 -6.20 19.04
CA LYS A 134 -5.63 -4.88 19.03
C LYS A 134 -4.64 -3.71 19.01
N LEU A 135 -3.48 -3.84 19.66
CA LEU A 135 -2.40 -2.85 19.56
C LEU A 135 -1.81 -2.80 18.15
N GLU A 136 -1.57 -3.95 17.52
CA GLU A 136 -1.10 -4.05 16.13
C GLU A 136 -2.13 -3.46 15.14
N GLU A 137 -3.43 -3.73 15.33
CA GLU A 137 -4.52 -3.08 14.58
C GLU A 137 -4.52 -1.54 14.75
N PHE A 138 -4.38 -1.03 15.98
CA PHE A 138 -4.30 0.42 16.21
C PHE A 138 -3.02 1.06 15.64
N GLU A 139 -1.89 0.35 15.60
CA GLU A 139 -0.67 0.85 14.93
C GLU A 139 -0.84 0.87 13.41
N GLU A 140 -1.48 -0.13 12.82
CA GLU A 140 -1.86 -0.12 11.40
C GLU A 140 -2.83 1.03 11.07
N GLU A 141 -3.86 1.27 11.89
CA GLU A 141 -4.75 2.41 11.72
C GLU A 141 -4.02 3.74 11.86
N ARG A 142 -3.10 3.87 12.82
CA ARG A 142 -2.25 5.06 12.96
C ARG A 142 -1.39 5.28 11.72
N GLU A 143 -0.81 4.23 11.15
CA GLU A 143 -0.07 4.34 9.88
C GLU A 143 -0.98 4.74 8.71
N ARG A 144 -2.17 4.13 8.57
CA ARG A 144 -3.14 4.46 7.53
C ARG A 144 -3.57 5.94 7.62
N LEU A 145 -3.82 6.44 8.83
CA LEU A 145 -4.14 7.84 9.10
C LEU A 145 -2.97 8.79 8.80
N VAL A 146 -1.73 8.43 9.13
CA VAL A 146 -0.54 9.24 8.76
C VAL A 146 -0.35 9.27 7.25
N LYS A 147 -0.55 8.15 6.54
CA LYS A 147 -0.51 8.08 5.07
C LYS A 147 -1.60 8.97 4.44
N LEU A 148 -2.82 8.96 4.97
CA LEU A 148 -3.92 9.85 4.56
C LEU A 148 -3.64 11.33 4.84
N ALA A 149 -3.09 11.67 6.01
CA ALA A 149 -2.72 13.05 6.34
C ALA A 149 -1.64 13.57 5.37
N ASN A 150 -0.64 12.75 5.07
CA ASN A 150 0.39 13.09 4.08
C ASN A 150 -0.23 13.34 2.69
N THR A 151 -1.11 12.47 2.19
CA THR A 151 -1.75 12.69 0.88
C THR A 151 -2.67 13.92 0.86
N ALA A 152 -3.34 14.24 1.98
CA ALA A 152 -4.09 15.48 2.11
C ALA A 152 -3.19 16.73 2.00
N THR A 153 -2.02 16.73 2.66
CA THR A 153 -1.08 17.86 2.54
C THR A 153 -0.47 18.00 1.15
N THR A 154 -0.20 16.91 0.43
CA THR A 154 0.28 17.00 -0.96
C THR A 154 -0.80 17.53 -1.90
N LEU A 155 -2.05 17.06 -1.76
CA LEU A 155 -3.19 17.56 -2.54
C LEU A 155 -3.49 19.04 -2.24
N GLN A 156 -3.35 19.48 -0.99
CA GLN A 156 -3.49 20.89 -0.65
C GLN A 156 -2.39 21.74 -1.31
N ARG A 157 -1.13 21.29 -1.27
CA ARG A 157 0.00 21.99 -1.91
C ARG A 157 -0.16 22.05 -3.44
N GLU A 158 -0.70 21.00 -4.05
CA GLU A 158 -1.05 20.98 -5.48
C GLU A 158 -2.20 21.94 -5.80
N LEU A 159 -3.25 21.99 -4.98
CA LEU A 159 -4.35 22.95 -5.11
C LEU A 159 -3.88 24.40 -5.00
N GLU A 160 -2.97 24.71 -4.08
CA GLU A 160 -2.33 26.02 -3.95
C GLU A 160 -1.48 26.36 -5.18
N GLN A 161 -0.72 25.39 -5.72
CA GLN A 161 0.05 25.55 -6.95
C GLN A 161 -0.86 25.78 -8.17
N VAL A 162 -2.00 25.11 -8.27
CA VAL A 162 -3.00 25.33 -9.33
C VAL A 162 -3.64 26.72 -9.21
N LYS A 163 -4.03 27.15 -8.00
CA LYS A 163 -4.54 28.53 -7.74
C LYS A 163 -3.53 29.60 -8.16
N LEU A 164 -2.23 29.39 -7.89
CA LEU A 164 -1.17 30.29 -8.34
C LEU A 164 -1.09 30.35 -9.87
N THR A 165 -1.08 29.20 -10.57
CA THR A 165 -1.04 29.21 -12.04
C THR A 165 -2.30 29.79 -12.69
N LEU A 166 -3.48 29.62 -12.07
CA LEU A 166 -4.73 30.22 -12.54
C LEU A 166 -4.66 31.75 -12.47
N SER A 167 -4.29 32.33 -11.32
CA SER A 167 -4.15 33.79 -11.18
C SER A 167 -3.09 34.39 -12.13
N GLN A 168 -2.01 33.66 -12.43
CA GLN A 168 -1.04 34.05 -13.46
C GLN A 168 -1.66 34.04 -14.87
N LYS A 169 -2.58 33.10 -15.16
CA LYS A 169 -3.31 33.05 -16.44
C LYS A 169 -4.36 34.15 -16.57
N ASP A 170 -5.05 34.50 -15.49
CA ASP A 170 -5.98 35.63 -15.49
C ASP A 170 -5.27 36.96 -15.77
N LEU A 171 -4.08 37.17 -15.19
CA LEU A 171 -3.25 38.34 -15.49
C LEU A 171 -2.77 38.36 -16.96
N GLN A 172 -2.42 37.20 -17.53
CA GLN A 172 -2.06 37.09 -18.95
C GLN A 172 -3.26 37.39 -19.87
N LEU A 173 -4.45 36.89 -19.54
CA LEU A 173 -5.69 37.18 -20.28
C LEU A 173 -6.05 38.68 -20.20
N GLN A 174 -5.88 39.32 -19.05
CA GLN A 174 -6.09 40.77 -18.90
C GLN A 174 -5.10 41.62 -19.73
N SER A 175 -3.86 41.15 -19.94
CA SER A 175 -2.93 41.81 -20.86
C SER A 175 -3.41 41.70 -22.31
N LEU A 176 -3.71 40.47 -22.76
CA LEU A 176 -4.18 40.20 -24.11
C LEU A 176 -5.50 40.92 -24.44
N GLN A 177 -6.39 41.10 -23.47
CA GLN A 177 -7.62 41.90 -23.62
C GLN A 177 -7.32 43.39 -23.82
N LYS A 178 -6.33 43.97 -23.12
CA LYS A 178 -5.91 45.36 -23.33
C LYS A 178 -5.23 45.54 -24.69
N GLU A 179 -4.33 44.64 -25.04
CA GLU A 179 -3.64 44.60 -26.35
C GLU A 179 -4.66 44.48 -27.50
N HIS A 180 -5.68 43.63 -27.36
CA HIS A 180 -6.76 43.53 -28.35
C HIS A 180 -7.57 44.83 -28.48
N LEU A 181 -7.95 45.47 -27.37
CA LEU A 181 -8.64 46.76 -27.39
C LEU A 181 -7.79 47.88 -28.03
N GLU A 182 -6.48 47.85 -27.82
CA GLU A 182 -5.55 48.82 -28.41
C GLU A 182 -5.33 48.58 -29.91
N LEU A 183 -5.18 47.33 -30.34
CA LEU A 183 -5.16 46.95 -31.75
C LEU A 183 -6.48 47.28 -32.47
N MET A 184 -7.63 47.12 -31.82
CA MET A 184 -8.92 47.53 -32.37
C MET A 184 -9.01 49.05 -32.57
N ARG A 185 -8.54 49.86 -31.60
CA ARG A 185 -8.46 51.32 -31.76
C ARG A 185 -7.52 51.71 -32.90
N GLN A 186 -6.34 51.10 -32.98
CA GLN A 186 -5.39 51.34 -34.08
C GLN A 186 -6.05 51.01 -35.43
N LEU A 187 -6.70 49.86 -35.56
CA LEU A 187 -7.42 49.47 -36.76
C LEU A 187 -8.47 50.52 -37.17
N THR A 188 -9.33 50.97 -36.24
CA THR A 188 -10.32 52.02 -36.51
C THR A 188 -9.66 53.32 -37.01
N THR A 189 -8.61 53.81 -36.32
CA THR A 189 -7.91 55.03 -36.78
C THR A 189 -7.25 54.84 -38.15
N THR A 190 -6.71 53.65 -38.48
CA THR A 190 -6.18 53.40 -39.82
C THR A 190 -7.27 53.37 -40.89
N GLN A 191 -8.47 52.83 -40.58
CA GLN A 191 -9.63 52.85 -41.48
C GLN A 191 -10.14 54.28 -41.73
N GLU A 192 -10.20 55.12 -40.70
CA GLU A 192 -10.52 56.55 -40.83
C GLU A 192 -9.49 57.29 -41.71
N THR A 193 -8.19 57.04 -41.51
CA THR A 193 -7.16 57.63 -42.38
C THR A 193 -7.24 57.10 -43.83
N LEU A 194 -7.59 55.84 -44.04
CA LEU A 194 -7.79 55.29 -45.38
C LEU A 194 -8.99 55.95 -46.07
N GLN A 195 -10.13 56.07 -45.38
CA GLN A 195 -11.34 56.68 -45.92
C GLN A 195 -11.13 58.15 -46.29
N THR A 196 -10.39 58.92 -45.49
CA THR A 196 -10.02 60.30 -45.85
C THR A 196 -9.05 60.37 -47.05
N LYS A 197 -8.20 59.35 -47.25
CA LYS A 197 -7.36 59.24 -48.46
C LYS A 197 -8.17 58.87 -49.69
N GLU A 198 -9.09 57.91 -49.61
CA GLU A 198 -10.02 57.57 -50.68
C GLU A 198 -10.84 58.80 -51.10
N GLN A 199 -11.38 59.57 -50.16
CA GLN A 199 -12.06 60.84 -50.44
C GLN A 199 -11.16 61.85 -51.18
N SER A 200 -9.88 61.96 -50.79
CA SER A 200 -8.92 62.84 -51.48
C SER A 200 -8.52 62.35 -52.87
N ILE A 201 -8.53 61.03 -53.12
CA ILE A 201 -8.27 60.44 -54.44
C ILE A 201 -9.46 60.72 -55.36
N ASN A 202 -10.68 60.46 -54.91
CA ASN A 202 -11.91 60.72 -55.68
C ASN A 202 -12.03 62.22 -56.08
N GLN A 203 -11.58 63.14 -55.21
CA GLN A 203 -11.52 64.58 -55.50
C GLN A 203 -10.45 64.95 -56.56
N LEU A 204 -9.36 64.18 -56.65
CA LEU A 204 -8.34 64.35 -57.69
C LEU A 204 -8.80 63.73 -59.01
N GLU A 205 -9.41 62.54 -58.98
CA GLU A 205 -9.97 61.87 -60.17
C GLU A 205 -11.03 62.73 -60.86
N ALA A 206 -11.94 63.35 -60.10
CA ALA A 206 -12.92 64.29 -60.64
C ALA A 206 -12.27 65.50 -61.34
N ARG A 207 -11.16 66.02 -60.80
CA ARG A 207 -10.39 67.11 -61.43
C ARG A 207 -9.60 66.66 -62.66
N TYR A 208 -9.11 65.42 -62.69
CA TYR A 208 -8.51 64.87 -63.90
C TYR A 208 -9.54 64.73 -65.02
N GLN A 209 -10.74 64.22 -64.73
CA GLN A 209 -11.84 64.15 -65.71
C GLN A 209 -12.28 65.53 -66.21
N GLU A 210 -12.32 66.53 -65.33
CA GLU A 210 -12.60 67.93 -65.70
C GLU A 210 -11.53 68.51 -66.65
N LEU A 211 -10.23 68.22 -66.40
CA LEU A 211 -9.12 68.65 -67.25
C LEU A 211 -9.03 67.87 -68.57
N GLU A 212 -9.38 66.58 -68.58
CA GLU A 212 -9.48 65.75 -69.80
C GLU A 212 -10.60 66.29 -70.72
N ALA A 213 -11.78 66.61 -70.16
CA ALA A 213 -12.87 67.22 -70.93
C ALA A 213 -12.47 68.58 -71.53
N GLN A 214 -11.79 69.44 -70.77
CA GLN A 214 -11.26 70.72 -71.28
C GLN A 214 -10.21 70.53 -72.38
N LEU A 215 -9.40 69.48 -72.31
CA LEU A 215 -8.42 69.14 -73.34
C LEU A 215 -9.10 68.67 -74.64
N ASP A 216 -10.14 67.84 -74.53
CA ASP A 216 -10.91 67.37 -75.69
C ASP A 216 -11.69 68.52 -76.36
N GLU A 217 -12.30 69.42 -75.58
CA GLU A 217 -12.92 70.64 -76.13
C GLU A 217 -11.91 71.47 -76.95
N LEU A 218 -10.73 71.75 -76.40
CA LEU A 218 -9.66 72.47 -77.10
C LEU A 218 -9.13 71.73 -78.34
N GLN A 219 -9.07 70.40 -78.31
CA GLN A 219 -8.70 69.60 -79.49
C GLN A 219 -9.76 69.70 -80.60
N THR A 220 -11.06 69.64 -80.26
CA THR A 220 -12.13 69.82 -81.25
C THR A 220 -12.16 71.24 -81.83
N GLU A 221 -11.89 72.27 -81.01
CA GLU A 221 -11.77 73.65 -81.48
C GLU A 221 -10.55 73.85 -82.40
N SER A 222 -9.44 73.15 -82.14
CA SER A 222 -8.27 73.13 -83.05
C SER A 222 -8.61 72.46 -84.39
N ALA A 223 -9.24 71.28 -84.37
CA ALA A 223 -9.63 70.57 -85.58
C ALA A 223 -10.58 71.41 -86.46
N ALA A 224 -11.56 72.09 -85.85
CA ALA A 224 -12.46 73.00 -86.57
C ALA A 224 -11.73 74.21 -87.19
N LYS A 225 -10.66 74.70 -86.57
CA LYS A 225 -9.78 75.74 -87.15
C LYS A 225 -8.95 75.19 -88.31
N ASP A 226 -8.43 73.97 -88.20
CA ASP A 226 -7.69 73.30 -89.28
C ASP A 226 -8.58 73.01 -90.51
N ASP A 227 -9.83 72.59 -90.31
CA ASP A 227 -10.84 72.44 -91.38
C ASP A 227 -11.15 73.79 -92.04
N THR A 228 -11.26 74.86 -91.25
CA THR A 228 -11.45 76.24 -91.77
C THR A 228 -10.24 76.70 -92.60
N ILE A 229 -9.02 76.36 -92.17
CA ILE A 229 -7.79 76.64 -92.93
C ILE A 229 -7.76 75.85 -94.24
N GLN A 230 -8.16 74.57 -94.24
CA GLN A 230 -8.27 73.76 -95.46
C GLN A 230 -9.31 74.34 -96.44
N PHE A 231 -10.46 74.81 -95.95
CA PHE A 231 -11.46 75.48 -96.80
C PHE A 231 -10.88 76.71 -97.51
N LEU A 232 -10.19 77.59 -96.77
CA LEU A 232 -9.55 78.79 -97.32
C LEU A 232 -8.41 78.47 -98.30
N GLN A 233 -7.66 77.38 -98.07
CA GLN A 233 -6.65 76.88 -99.02
C GLN A 233 -7.29 76.39 -100.32
N ASN A 234 -8.42 75.69 -100.25
CA ASN A 234 -9.15 75.23 -101.44
C ASN A 234 -9.74 76.41 -102.24
N GLU A 235 -10.32 77.41 -101.57
CA GLU A 235 -10.80 78.64 -102.22
C GLU A 235 -9.66 79.39 -102.94
N LYS A 236 -8.48 79.52 -102.29
CA LYS A 236 -7.27 80.06 -102.91
C LYS A 236 -6.87 79.32 -104.18
N ILE A 237 -6.89 77.98 -104.18
CA ILE A 237 -6.52 77.16 -105.34
C ILE A 237 -7.47 77.42 -106.52
N VAL A 238 -8.78 77.52 -106.28
CA VAL A 238 -9.77 77.83 -107.32
C VAL A 238 -9.51 79.21 -107.96
N LEU A 239 -9.16 80.21 -107.15
CA LEU A 239 -8.81 81.56 -107.63
C LEU A 239 -7.49 81.56 -108.43
N GLU A 240 -6.48 80.79 -108.00
CA GLU A 240 -5.22 80.65 -108.73
C GLU A 240 -5.41 79.95 -110.09
N VAL A 241 -6.28 78.94 -110.18
CA VAL A 241 -6.63 78.26 -111.46
C VAL A 241 -7.33 79.22 -112.43
N ALA A 242 -8.31 80.00 -111.96
CA ALA A 242 -8.99 81.01 -112.79
C ALA A 242 -8.00 82.06 -113.34
N LEU A 243 -7.01 82.45 -112.53
CA LEU A 243 -5.96 83.39 -112.93
C LEU A 243 -4.92 82.79 -113.88
N GLN A 244 -4.72 81.46 -113.88
CA GLN A 244 -3.90 80.78 -114.90
C GLN A 244 -4.62 80.68 -116.24
N ALA A 245 -5.92 80.39 -116.27
CA ALA A 245 -6.70 80.35 -117.51
C ALA A 245 -6.62 81.69 -118.26
N ALA A 246 -6.84 82.81 -117.56
CA ALA A 246 -6.73 84.16 -118.12
C ALA A 246 -5.31 84.56 -118.60
N ARG A 247 -4.27 83.77 -118.29
CA ARG A 247 -2.92 83.94 -118.82
C ARG A 247 -2.66 83.11 -120.08
N ALA A 248 -3.27 81.93 -120.19
CA ALA A 248 -3.08 81.02 -121.31
C ALA A 248 -3.62 81.61 -122.64
N ASP A 249 -4.77 82.28 -122.60
CA ASP A 249 -5.38 82.95 -123.76
C ASP A 249 -4.51 84.08 -124.33
N LYS A 250 -3.60 84.64 -123.51
CA LYS A 250 -2.64 85.67 -123.96
C LYS A 250 -1.44 85.06 -124.68
N SER A 251 -0.89 83.94 -124.18
CA SER A 251 0.36 83.35 -124.70
C SER A 251 0.26 82.78 -126.12
N GLN A 252 -0.93 82.45 -126.62
CA GLN A 252 -1.08 81.87 -127.97
C GLN A 252 -0.83 82.86 -129.13
N LEU A 253 -0.67 84.15 -128.85
CA LEU A 253 -0.39 85.18 -129.87
C LEU A 253 1.11 85.42 -130.12
N ASP A 254 1.99 85.13 -129.15
CA ASP A 254 3.38 85.62 -129.16
C ASP A 254 4.41 84.61 -129.70
N GLU A 255 4.18 83.29 -129.58
CA GLU A 255 5.23 82.28 -129.83
C GLU A 255 5.35 81.77 -131.28
N GLY A 256 4.73 82.44 -132.24
CA GLY A 256 4.96 82.21 -133.67
C GLY A 256 6.37 82.58 -134.17
N ALA A 257 7.23 83.12 -133.29
CA ALA A 257 8.49 83.79 -133.65
C ALA A 257 9.79 83.04 -133.30
N ALA A 258 9.75 81.93 -132.54
CA ALA A 258 10.93 81.41 -131.84
C ALA A 258 11.37 79.96 -132.18
N ARG A 259 10.99 79.41 -133.34
CA ARG A 259 11.58 78.16 -133.88
C ARG A 259 12.61 78.48 -134.97
N LEU A 260 13.91 78.46 -134.65
CA LEU A 260 15.04 78.18 -135.59
C LEU A 260 16.43 78.29 -134.92
N GLY A 261 16.70 77.48 -133.89
CA GLY A 261 18.01 77.35 -133.22
C GLY A 261 17.86 76.87 -131.77
N GLU A 262 18.70 75.99 -131.21
CA GLU A 262 19.92 75.35 -131.73
C GLU A 262 20.01 73.87 -131.27
N ASP A 263 19.15 73.00 -131.79
CA ASP A 263 19.06 71.54 -131.44
C ASP A 263 20.28 70.68 -131.87
N VAL A 264 21.47 71.27 -131.99
CA VAL A 264 22.72 70.61 -132.43
C VAL A 264 23.72 70.46 -131.27
N LEU A 265 23.59 71.23 -130.18
CA LEU A 265 24.49 71.15 -129.01
C LEU A 265 24.09 70.09 -127.97
N VAL A 266 22.86 69.58 -128.02
CA VAL A 266 22.25 68.73 -126.98
C VAL A 266 22.93 67.36 -126.79
N ALA A 267 23.73 66.90 -127.76
CA ALA A 267 24.33 65.56 -127.75
C ALA A 267 25.43 65.33 -126.70
N SER A 268 26.08 66.39 -126.18
CA SER A 268 27.19 66.24 -125.22
C SER A 268 26.72 66.11 -123.77
N ASP A 269 25.76 66.95 -123.36
CA ASP A 269 25.24 67.06 -121.99
C ASP A 269 24.67 65.74 -121.42
N VAL A 270 24.20 64.84 -122.29
CA VAL A 270 23.55 63.58 -121.89
C VAL A 270 24.55 62.62 -121.22
N LEU A 271 25.83 62.63 -121.63
CA LEU A 271 26.82 61.68 -121.12
C LEU A 271 27.30 61.99 -119.69
N ASP A 272 27.42 63.26 -119.32
CA ASP A 272 27.82 63.63 -117.96
C ASP A 272 26.66 63.54 -116.94
N ARG A 273 25.41 63.72 -117.38
CA ARG A 273 24.22 63.46 -116.55
C ARG A 273 24.13 61.99 -116.12
N LEU A 274 24.35 61.05 -117.05
CA LEU A 274 24.37 59.61 -116.77
C LEU A 274 25.46 59.22 -115.75
N ARG A 275 26.60 59.93 -115.72
CA ARG A 275 27.64 59.73 -114.69
C ARG A 275 27.20 60.21 -113.31
N GLN A 276 26.50 61.35 -113.22
CA GLN A 276 25.96 61.83 -111.95
C GLN A 276 24.86 60.91 -111.40
N GLU A 277 23.99 60.38 -112.26
CA GLU A 277 22.94 59.44 -111.84
C GLU A 277 23.50 58.15 -111.22
N VAL A 278 24.56 57.58 -111.78
CA VAL A 278 25.24 56.40 -111.20
C VAL A 278 25.83 56.72 -109.82
N GLN A 279 26.44 57.90 -109.64
CA GLN A 279 26.97 58.33 -108.34
C GLN A 279 25.85 58.51 -107.29
N ILE A 280 24.71 59.07 -107.68
CA ILE A 280 23.52 59.21 -106.81
C ILE A 280 22.94 57.83 -106.45
N LYS A 281 22.91 56.88 -107.39
CA LYS A 281 22.46 55.51 -107.11
C LYS A 281 23.38 54.78 -106.14
N ALA A 282 24.69 55.01 -106.20
CA ALA A 282 25.64 54.46 -105.24
C ALA A 282 25.37 54.97 -103.81
N SER A 283 25.20 56.29 -103.62
CA SER A 283 24.94 56.86 -102.29
C SER A 283 23.58 56.45 -101.70
N GLN A 284 22.56 56.23 -102.54
CA GLN A 284 21.28 55.63 -102.12
C GLN A 284 21.44 54.18 -101.62
N ILE A 285 22.37 53.40 -102.18
CA ILE A 285 22.64 52.03 -101.72
C ILE A 285 23.39 52.06 -100.37
N GLU A 286 24.34 52.98 -100.17
CA GLU A 286 25.01 53.15 -98.88
C GLU A 286 24.04 53.59 -97.76
N SER A 287 23.14 54.54 -98.03
CA SER A 287 22.15 54.96 -97.02
C SER A 287 21.21 53.80 -96.64
N LEU A 288 20.70 53.05 -97.62
CA LEU A 288 19.87 51.87 -97.38
C LEU A 288 20.61 50.74 -96.64
N GLN A 289 21.93 50.60 -96.82
CA GLN A 289 22.74 49.70 -95.99
C GLN A 289 22.91 50.22 -94.55
N GLN A 290 23.07 51.53 -94.36
CA GLN A 290 23.10 52.15 -93.03
C GLN A 290 21.77 51.96 -92.29
N ASP A 291 20.65 52.18 -92.96
CA ASP A 291 19.30 52.00 -92.42
C ASP A 291 19.00 50.53 -92.09
N ASN A 292 19.35 49.58 -92.97
CA ASN A 292 19.21 48.15 -92.70
C ASN A 292 20.02 47.73 -91.44
N ASN A 293 21.22 48.28 -91.28
CA ASN A 293 22.04 48.07 -90.09
C ASN A 293 21.49 48.77 -88.83
N SER A 294 20.78 49.89 -88.95
CA SER A 294 20.10 50.54 -87.83
C SER A 294 18.85 49.75 -87.40
N LEU A 295 18.03 49.31 -88.36
CA LEU A 295 16.86 48.47 -88.16
C LEU A 295 17.21 47.12 -87.54
N LYS A 296 18.30 46.46 -87.96
CA LYS A 296 18.81 45.24 -87.30
C LYS A 296 19.13 45.47 -85.82
N LYS A 297 19.76 46.61 -85.48
CA LYS A 297 20.06 46.96 -84.07
C LYS A 297 18.80 47.27 -83.27
N GLN A 298 17.78 47.90 -83.87
CA GLN A 298 16.48 48.12 -83.22
C GLN A 298 15.71 46.81 -83.01
N ALA A 299 15.63 45.95 -84.02
CA ALA A 299 14.98 44.64 -83.93
C ALA A 299 15.62 43.73 -82.88
N GLN A 300 16.95 43.75 -82.75
CA GLN A 300 17.67 43.03 -81.71
C GLN A 300 17.31 43.55 -80.30
N LYS A 301 17.26 44.87 -80.09
CA LYS A 301 16.81 45.46 -78.81
C LYS A 301 15.37 45.10 -78.45
N LEU A 302 14.45 45.15 -79.42
CA LEU A 302 13.05 44.76 -79.22
C LEU A 302 12.92 43.27 -78.85
N LYS A 303 13.72 42.40 -79.48
CA LYS A 303 13.80 40.97 -79.15
C LYS A 303 14.31 40.74 -77.72
N GLU A 304 15.32 41.49 -77.28
CA GLU A 304 15.85 41.43 -75.91
C GLU A 304 14.82 41.93 -74.88
N GLN A 305 14.13 43.03 -75.15
CA GLN A 305 13.04 43.56 -74.32
C GLN A 305 11.87 42.58 -74.20
N PHE A 306 11.45 41.96 -75.31
CA PHE A 306 10.41 40.93 -75.32
C PHE A 306 10.82 39.69 -74.49
N GLN A 307 12.09 39.27 -74.59
CA GLN A 307 12.62 38.17 -73.79
C GLN A 307 12.60 38.48 -72.29
N GLN A 308 12.95 39.72 -71.90
CA GLN A 308 12.87 40.20 -70.51
C GLN A 308 11.41 40.25 -70.00
N GLN A 309 10.48 40.78 -70.80
CA GLN A 309 9.05 40.80 -70.47
C GLN A 309 8.50 39.38 -70.27
N LYS A 310 8.88 38.42 -71.12
CA LYS A 310 8.48 37.02 -70.97
C LYS A 310 8.95 36.43 -69.63
N VAL A 311 10.21 36.63 -69.25
CA VAL A 311 10.75 36.15 -67.96
C VAL A 311 10.00 36.78 -66.77
N MET A 312 9.68 38.07 -66.85
CA MET A 312 8.93 38.80 -65.82
C MET A 312 7.47 38.29 -65.69
N VAL A 313 6.78 38.05 -66.81
CA VAL A 313 5.44 37.43 -66.81
C VAL A 313 5.47 36.01 -66.25
N GLU A 314 6.49 35.21 -66.56
CA GLU A 314 6.65 33.89 -65.94
C GLU A 314 6.96 33.96 -64.43
N ALA A 315 7.63 35.02 -63.96
CA ALA A 315 7.86 35.24 -62.53
C ALA A 315 6.54 35.53 -61.79
N TYR A 316 5.73 36.48 -62.29
CA TYR A 316 4.41 36.77 -61.72
C TYR A 316 3.46 35.56 -61.80
N ARG A 317 3.54 34.73 -62.85
CA ARG A 317 2.74 33.50 -62.94
C ARG A 317 3.10 32.47 -61.86
N ARG A 318 4.38 32.37 -61.47
CA ARG A 318 4.83 31.50 -60.36
C ARG A 318 4.40 32.05 -59.00
N ASP A 319 4.48 33.36 -58.79
CA ASP A 319 4.02 34.05 -57.58
C ASP A 319 2.49 33.97 -57.38
N ALA A 320 1.69 34.15 -58.44
CA ALA A 320 0.25 33.90 -58.39
C ALA A 320 -0.07 32.45 -57.99
N SER A 321 0.65 31.48 -58.58
CA SER A 321 0.45 30.06 -58.30
C SER A 321 0.78 29.68 -56.85
N SER A 322 1.79 30.30 -56.23
CA SER A 322 2.11 30.07 -54.81
C SER A 322 1.10 30.72 -53.87
N LYS A 323 0.56 31.89 -54.24
CA LYS A 323 -0.53 32.56 -53.50
C LYS A 323 -1.82 31.72 -53.52
N ASP A 324 -2.17 31.11 -54.65
CA ASP A 324 -3.32 30.20 -54.75
C ASP A 324 -3.16 28.93 -53.89
N GLN A 325 -1.93 28.39 -53.80
CA GLN A 325 -1.61 27.29 -52.86
C GLN A 325 -1.80 27.74 -51.40
N LEU A 326 -1.23 28.88 -51.01
CA LEU A 326 -1.36 29.42 -49.65
C LEU A 326 -2.82 29.71 -49.28
N ILE A 327 -3.60 30.27 -50.21
CA ILE A 327 -5.06 30.50 -50.05
C ILE A 327 -5.80 29.17 -49.87
N SER A 328 -5.37 28.09 -50.53
CA SER A 328 -5.98 26.76 -50.41
C SER A 328 -5.67 26.11 -49.05
N GLU A 329 -4.46 26.28 -48.53
CA GLU A 329 -4.07 25.85 -47.17
C GLU A 329 -4.78 26.65 -46.08
N LEU A 330 -4.93 27.97 -46.26
CA LEU A 330 -5.73 28.82 -45.35
C LEU A 330 -7.22 28.45 -45.37
N LYS A 331 -7.75 28.01 -46.53
CA LYS A 331 -9.12 27.49 -46.63
C LYS A 331 -9.28 26.13 -45.94
N SER A 332 -8.30 25.23 -46.00
CA SER A 332 -8.37 23.91 -45.35
C SER A 332 -8.22 24.02 -43.82
N THR A 333 -7.26 24.81 -43.34
CA THR A 333 -7.07 25.09 -41.90
C THR A 333 -8.28 25.80 -41.31
N LYS A 334 -8.86 26.80 -41.99
CA LYS A 334 -10.13 27.44 -41.56
C LYS A 334 -11.28 26.44 -41.44
N LYS A 335 -11.43 25.48 -42.38
CA LYS A 335 -12.45 24.42 -42.27
C LYS A 335 -12.21 23.52 -41.06
N ARG A 336 -10.96 23.14 -40.77
CA ARG A 336 -10.61 22.30 -39.62
C ARG A 336 -10.91 23.01 -38.29
N LEU A 337 -10.48 24.25 -38.14
CA LEU A 337 -10.76 25.08 -36.94
C LEU A 337 -12.26 25.30 -36.72
N LEU A 338 -13.06 25.42 -37.79
CA LEU A 338 -14.52 25.53 -37.68
C LEU A 338 -15.20 24.22 -37.23
N ALA A 339 -14.60 23.05 -37.53
CA ALA A 339 -15.05 21.77 -36.98
C ALA A 339 -14.65 21.66 -35.49
N GLU A 340 -13.37 21.88 -35.16
CA GLU A 340 -12.86 21.89 -33.78
C GLU A 340 -13.71 22.79 -32.85
N VAL A 341 -14.05 24.01 -33.29
CA VAL A 341 -14.91 24.95 -32.54
C VAL A 341 -16.38 24.50 -32.44
N LYS A 342 -16.88 23.69 -33.39
CA LYS A 342 -18.22 23.12 -33.31
C LYS A 342 -18.25 21.96 -32.31
N ASP A 343 -17.25 21.10 -32.37
CA ASP A 343 -17.17 19.88 -31.55
C ASP A 343 -16.94 20.25 -30.07
N LEU A 344 -16.02 21.19 -29.78
CA LEU A 344 -15.82 21.77 -28.44
C LEU A 344 -17.09 22.42 -27.85
N LYS A 345 -17.95 23.03 -28.70
CA LYS A 345 -19.25 23.56 -28.25
C LYS A 345 -20.24 22.45 -27.89
N GLN A 346 -20.17 21.31 -28.57
CA GLN A 346 -21.03 20.17 -28.29
C GLN A 346 -20.56 19.44 -27.02
N GLU A 347 -19.25 19.29 -26.82
CA GLU A 347 -18.63 18.77 -25.58
C GLU A 347 -19.00 19.63 -24.36
N LEU A 348 -18.94 20.96 -24.49
CA LEU A 348 -19.34 21.89 -23.43
C LEU A 348 -20.82 21.74 -23.03
N LEU A 349 -21.71 21.51 -24.00
CA LEU A 349 -23.13 21.26 -23.75
C LEU A 349 -23.38 19.91 -23.05
N SER A 350 -22.67 18.85 -23.43
CA SER A 350 -22.75 17.56 -22.69
C SER A 350 -22.22 17.69 -21.26
N ALA A 351 -21.07 18.34 -21.06
CA ALA A 351 -20.50 18.55 -19.72
C ALA A 351 -21.41 19.42 -18.83
N GLN A 352 -22.10 20.42 -19.40
CA GLN A 352 -23.08 21.21 -18.68
C GLN A 352 -24.34 20.39 -18.30
N GLY A 353 -24.79 19.48 -19.17
CA GLY A 353 -25.88 18.55 -18.87
C GLY A 353 -25.51 17.46 -17.85
N GLU A 354 -24.26 17.00 -17.85
CA GLU A 354 -23.72 16.08 -16.83
C GLU A 354 -23.59 16.76 -15.47
N LYS A 355 -23.09 18.00 -15.44
CA LYS A 355 -23.08 18.83 -14.23
C LYS A 355 -24.48 18.95 -13.63
N GLN A 356 -25.50 19.26 -14.42
CA GLN A 356 -26.89 19.38 -13.93
C GLN A 356 -27.43 18.07 -13.34
N LYS A 357 -27.05 16.91 -13.90
CA LYS A 357 -27.41 15.60 -13.32
C LYS A 357 -26.71 15.39 -11.97
N ALA A 358 -25.42 15.69 -11.87
CA ALA A 358 -24.65 15.59 -10.64
C ALA A 358 -25.18 16.53 -9.53
N GLU A 359 -25.59 17.75 -9.87
CA GLU A 359 -26.23 18.69 -8.93
C GLU A 359 -27.58 18.15 -8.42
N LEU A 360 -28.37 17.49 -9.28
CA LEU A 360 -29.63 16.84 -8.89
C LEU A 360 -29.42 15.58 -8.03
N GLU A 361 -28.38 14.79 -8.29
CA GLU A 361 -28.02 13.63 -7.47
C GLU A 361 -27.44 14.06 -6.11
N GLN A 362 -26.62 15.11 -6.07
CA GLN A 362 -26.14 15.71 -4.82
C GLN A 362 -27.30 16.19 -3.94
N ALA A 363 -28.30 16.87 -4.52
CA ALA A 363 -29.50 17.30 -3.80
C ALA A 363 -30.31 16.11 -3.25
N ARG A 364 -30.46 15.03 -4.02
CA ARG A 364 -31.12 13.79 -3.57
C ARG A 364 -30.37 13.12 -2.41
N LEU A 365 -29.04 13.02 -2.52
CA LEU A 365 -28.20 12.45 -1.46
C LEU A 365 -28.27 13.30 -0.19
N GLN A 366 -28.33 14.63 -0.29
CA GLN A 366 -28.57 15.50 0.87
C GLN A 366 -29.92 15.24 1.54
N THR A 367 -31.01 15.04 0.76
CA THR A 367 -32.32 14.70 1.35
C THR A 367 -32.33 13.31 2.00
N GLU A 368 -31.61 12.32 1.44
CA GLU A 368 -31.50 11.00 2.04
C GLU A 368 -30.64 11.00 3.31
N VAL A 369 -29.53 11.76 3.34
CA VAL A 369 -28.72 11.95 4.57
C VAL A 369 -29.55 12.60 5.68
N ALA A 370 -30.36 13.62 5.36
CA ALA A 370 -31.27 14.22 6.33
C ALA A 370 -32.32 13.22 6.85
N ARG A 371 -32.90 12.41 5.96
CA ARG A 371 -33.87 11.36 6.30
C ARG A 371 -33.26 10.28 7.19
N VAL A 372 -32.02 9.86 6.93
CA VAL A 372 -31.29 8.88 7.75
C VAL A 372 -30.93 9.46 9.12
N GLN A 373 -30.50 10.72 9.20
CA GLN A 373 -30.26 11.40 10.48
C GLN A 373 -31.54 11.48 11.32
N GLU A 374 -32.68 11.82 10.72
CA GLU A 374 -33.98 11.83 11.41
C GLU A 374 -34.38 10.42 11.89
N GLN A 375 -34.16 9.38 11.08
CA GLN A 375 -34.39 7.99 11.50
C GLN A 375 -33.48 7.58 12.67
N MET A 376 -32.20 7.97 12.66
CA MET A 376 -31.26 7.69 13.74
C MET A 376 -31.67 8.39 15.04
N ASN A 377 -31.99 9.68 14.99
CA ASN A 377 -32.49 10.45 16.15
C ASN A 377 -33.75 9.80 16.76
N ASN A 378 -34.67 9.32 15.92
CA ASN A 378 -35.88 8.63 16.38
C ASN A 378 -35.56 7.25 17.00
N MET A 379 -34.57 6.51 16.49
CA MET A 379 -34.11 5.27 17.11
C MET A 379 -33.41 5.51 18.45
N GLU A 380 -32.59 6.56 18.57
CA GLU A 380 -31.99 6.97 19.84
C GLU A 380 -33.05 7.33 20.90
N ALA A 381 -34.09 8.08 20.51
CA ALA A 381 -35.22 8.40 21.38
C ALA A 381 -36.00 7.14 21.82
N HIS A 382 -36.21 6.18 20.91
CA HIS A 382 -36.82 4.88 21.26
C HIS A 382 -35.94 4.04 22.20
N LEU A 383 -34.62 4.04 22.02
CA LEU A 383 -33.69 3.35 22.92
C LEU A 383 -33.70 3.98 24.33
N GLN A 384 -33.70 5.31 24.42
CA GLN A 384 -33.85 6.00 25.71
C GLN A 384 -35.18 5.67 26.39
N ALA A 385 -36.29 5.64 25.64
CA ALA A 385 -37.60 5.25 26.18
C ALA A 385 -37.57 3.81 26.75
N ILE A 386 -37.11 2.83 25.95
CA ILE A 386 -36.96 1.43 26.37
C ILE A 386 -36.05 1.30 27.60
N GLN A 387 -34.98 2.09 27.68
CA GLN A 387 -34.08 2.10 28.84
C GLN A 387 -34.78 2.64 30.10
N THR A 388 -35.59 3.71 29.98
CA THR A 388 -36.41 4.19 31.11
C THR A 388 -37.53 3.21 31.51
N GLU A 389 -38.10 2.46 30.57
CA GLU A 389 -39.07 1.38 30.86
C GLU A 389 -38.39 0.23 31.60
N ARG A 390 -37.19 -0.18 31.16
CA ARG A 390 -36.38 -1.21 31.84
C ARG A 390 -36.06 -0.82 33.28
N ASP A 391 -35.61 0.41 33.52
CA ASP A 391 -35.22 0.87 34.85
C ASP A 391 -36.45 1.00 35.80
N GLN A 392 -37.63 1.30 35.24
CA GLN A 392 -38.91 1.21 35.95
C GLN A 392 -39.30 -0.24 36.27
N LEU A 393 -39.13 -1.18 35.33
CA LEU A 393 -39.39 -2.60 35.59
C LEU A 393 -38.42 -3.19 36.61
N GLU A 394 -37.15 -2.77 36.62
CA GLU A 394 -36.16 -3.24 37.58
C GLU A 394 -36.47 -2.74 39.01
N THR A 395 -36.90 -1.49 39.17
CA THR A 395 -37.41 -0.98 40.46
C THR A 395 -38.72 -1.67 40.89
N GLN A 396 -39.61 -2.01 39.97
CA GLN A 396 -40.79 -2.84 40.27
C GLN A 396 -40.39 -4.26 40.72
N ILE A 397 -39.44 -4.91 40.06
CA ILE A 397 -38.91 -6.24 40.44
C ILE A 397 -38.30 -6.19 41.85
N GLN A 398 -37.53 -5.15 42.18
CA GLN A 398 -36.98 -4.96 43.54
C GLN A 398 -38.09 -4.83 44.60
N SER A 399 -39.17 -4.08 44.29
CA SER A 399 -40.32 -3.99 45.21
C SER A 399 -41.07 -5.32 45.36
N LEU A 400 -41.26 -6.09 44.29
CA LEU A 400 -41.89 -7.41 44.32
C LEU A 400 -41.04 -8.45 45.07
N GLN A 401 -39.71 -8.39 44.98
CA GLN A 401 -38.80 -9.21 45.77
C GLN A 401 -38.88 -8.88 47.27
N PHE A 402 -39.00 -7.59 47.61
CA PHE A 402 -39.22 -7.14 48.98
C PHE A 402 -40.57 -7.63 49.53
N ASP A 403 -41.65 -7.47 48.77
CA ASP A 403 -42.99 -7.97 49.14
C ASP A 403 -43.02 -9.51 49.27
N GLN A 404 -42.31 -10.23 48.39
CA GLN A 404 -42.12 -11.68 48.49
C GLN A 404 -41.36 -12.08 49.77
N SER A 405 -40.36 -11.30 50.18
CA SER A 405 -39.64 -11.52 51.44
C SER A 405 -40.54 -11.30 52.68
N GLN A 406 -41.40 -10.28 52.65
CA GLN A 406 -42.41 -10.06 53.70
C GLN A 406 -43.45 -11.18 53.72
N LEU A 407 -43.96 -11.58 52.55
CA LEU A 407 -44.96 -12.65 52.44
C LEU A 407 -44.41 -13.99 52.95
N THR A 408 -43.14 -14.31 52.67
CA THR A 408 -42.50 -15.55 53.15
C THR A 408 -42.19 -15.52 54.65
N ALA A 409 -41.87 -14.36 55.24
CA ALA A 409 -41.82 -14.21 56.70
C ALA A 409 -43.21 -14.38 57.33
N ALA A 410 -44.25 -13.74 56.76
CA ALA A 410 -45.62 -13.80 57.25
C ALA A 410 -46.24 -15.21 57.11
N THR A 411 -45.89 -15.99 56.09
CA THR A 411 -46.36 -17.40 55.98
C THR A 411 -45.67 -18.30 57.00
N GLN A 412 -44.37 -18.12 57.28
CA GLN A 412 -43.67 -18.84 58.34
C GLN A 412 -44.26 -18.53 59.72
N GLU A 413 -44.55 -17.26 60.01
CA GLU A 413 -45.23 -16.87 61.25
C GLU A 413 -46.63 -17.52 61.34
N ASN A 414 -47.43 -17.43 60.27
CA ASN A 414 -48.75 -18.08 60.20
C ASN A 414 -48.68 -19.61 60.40
N GLU A 415 -47.68 -20.29 59.86
CA GLU A 415 -47.47 -21.71 60.11
C GLU A 415 -47.14 -22.00 61.58
N SER A 416 -46.32 -21.16 62.22
CA SER A 416 -45.99 -21.31 63.64
C SER A 416 -47.23 -21.11 64.53
N LEU A 417 -48.05 -20.10 64.22
CA LEU A 417 -49.30 -19.81 64.93
C LEU A 417 -50.34 -20.91 64.71
N ARG A 418 -50.47 -21.46 63.49
CA ARG A 418 -51.34 -22.63 63.22
C ARG A 418 -50.96 -23.83 64.05
N LYS A 419 -49.67 -24.18 64.13
CA LYS A 419 -49.17 -25.30 64.95
C LYS A 419 -49.48 -25.10 66.44
N GLN A 420 -49.35 -23.86 66.95
CA GLN A 420 -49.76 -23.52 68.32
C GLN A 420 -51.27 -23.64 68.54
N VAL A 421 -52.10 -23.16 67.62
CA VAL A 421 -53.57 -23.25 67.69
C VAL A 421 -54.04 -24.72 67.64
N GLU A 422 -53.47 -25.53 66.75
CA GLU A 422 -53.77 -26.97 66.65
C GLU A 422 -53.44 -27.73 67.94
N GLN A 423 -52.29 -27.42 68.57
CA GLN A 423 -51.93 -27.98 69.88
C GLN A 423 -52.92 -27.55 70.98
N MET A 424 -53.20 -26.25 71.08
CA MET A 424 -54.16 -25.71 72.08
C MET A 424 -55.56 -26.29 71.90
N GLU A 425 -56.02 -26.50 70.65
CA GLU A 425 -57.28 -27.19 70.38
C GLU A 425 -57.25 -28.66 70.82
N ALA A 426 -56.17 -29.39 70.58
CA ALA A 426 -56.05 -30.80 70.98
C ALA A 426 -56.09 -30.96 72.50
N GLU A 427 -55.35 -30.11 73.23
CA GLU A 427 -55.34 -30.09 74.69
C GLU A 427 -56.72 -29.70 75.26
N ALA A 428 -57.38 -28.69 74.69
CA ALA A 428 -58.74 -28.30 75.09
C ALA A 428 -59.77 -29.42 74.83
N LYS A 429 -59.71 -30.08 73.67
CA LYS A 429 -60.58 -31.23 73.33
C LYS A 429 -60.40 -32.38 74.32
N LYS A 430 -59.16 -32.69 74.71
CA LYS A 430 -58.85 -33.70 75.73
C LYS A 430 -59.46 -33.33 77.08
N ALA A 431 -59.17 -32.15 77.62
CA ALA A 431 -59.68 -31.70 78.93
C ALA A 431 -61.22 -31.63 78.98
N ILE A 432 -61.86 -31.22 77.88
CA ILE A 432 -63.33 -31.23 77.74
C ILE A 432 -63.89 -32.66 77.77
N SER A 433 -63.20 -33.64 77.18
CA SER A 433 -63.64 -35.04 77.20
C SER A 433 -63.54 -35.66 78.60
N GLU A 434 -62.43 -35.41 79.31
CA GLU A 434 -62.18 -35.91 80.67
C GLU A 434 -63.20 -35.35 81.67
N GLN A 435 -63.48 -34.04 81.62
CA GLN A 435 -64.54 -33.40 82.43
C GLN A 435 -65.94 -33.93 82.09
N LYS A 436 -66.25 -34.18 80.81
CA LYS A 436 -67.51 -34.79 80.38
C LYS A 436 -67.66 -36.25 80.88
N VAL A 437 -66.56 -36.95 81.18
CA VAL A 437 -66.57 -38.27 81.85
C VAL A 437 -66.71 -38.14 83.36
N ARG A 438 -65.94 -37.28 84.04
CA ARG A 438 -66.04 -37.10 85.51
C ARG A 438 -67.45 -36.70 85.95
N MET A 439 -68.06 -35.74 85.26
CA MET A 439 -69.45 -35.30 85.52
C MET A 439 -70.48 -36.43 85.38
N LYS A 440 -70.24 -37.43 84.50
CA LYS A 440 -71.15 -38.59 84.37
C LYS A 440 -71.04 -39.54 85.57
N ARG A 441 -69.83 -39.77 86.09
CA ARG A 441 -69.59 -40.64 87.26
C ARG A 441 -70.18 -40.02 88.52
N LEU A 442 -69.84 -38.78 88.85
CA LEU A 442 -70.44 -38.06 89.99
C LEU A 442 -71.98 -38.06 89.93
N GLY A 443 -72.55 -37.96 88.72
CA GLY A 443 -73.99 -38.08 88.49
C GLY A 443 -74.58 -39.47 88.73
N THR A 444 -73.86 -40.57 88.47
CA THR A 444 -74.31 -41.93 88.88
C THR A 444 -74.18 -42.12 90.37
N ASP A 445 -73.02 -41.74 90.91
CA ASP A 445 -72.57 -42.12 92.25
C ASP A 445 -73.42 -41.44 93.33
N LEU A 446 -73.80 -40.17 93.10
CA LEU A 446 -74.81 -39.46 93.89
C LEU A 446 -76.16 -40.19 93.90
N THR A 447 -76.61 -40.70 92.75
CA THR A 447 -77.92 -41.39 92.65
C THR A 447 -77.92 -42.80 93.23
N SER A 448 -76.77 -43.40 93.50
CA SER A 448 -76.65 -44.59 94.37
C SER A 448 -76.68 -44.20 95.84
N ALA A 449 -75.86 -43.24 96.27
CA ALA A 449 -75.82 -42.79 97.68
C ALA A 449 -77.20 -42.33 98.19
N GLN A 450 -77.92 -41.51 97.40
CA GLN A 450 -79.28 -41.08 97.71
C GLN A 450 -80.31 -42.23 97.77
N LYS A 451 -80.06 -43.38 97.14
CA LYS A 451 -80.94 -44.58 97.23
C LYS A 451 -80.59 -45.41 98.46
N GLU A 452 -79.30 -45.61 98.73
CA GLU A 452 -78.82 -46.35 99.89
C GLU A 452 -79.23 -45.67 101.19
N MET A 453 -79.04 -44.34 101.30
CA MET A 453 -79.55 -43.54 102.42
C MET A 453 -81.06 -43.75 102.63
N LYS A 454 -81.88 -43.72 101.56
CA LYS A 454 -83.34 -43.91 101.65
C LYS A 454 -83.75 -45.35 101.97
N ALA A 455 -82.92 -46.34 101.62
CA ALA A 455 -83.12 -47.73 102.01
C ALA A 455 -82.77 -47.95 103.49
N LYS A 456 -81.62 -47.42 103.95
CA LYS A 456 -81.19 -47.39 105.36
C LYS A 456 -82.21 -46.69 106.25
N HIS A 457 -82.72 -45.52 105.85
CA HIS A 457 -83.73 -44.78 106.63
C HIS A 457 -85.01 -45.59 106.82
N LYS A 458 -85.50 -46.26 105.76
CA LYS A 458 -86.66 -47.16 105.86
C LYS A 458 -86.38 -48.40 106.71
N ALA A 459 -85.16 -48.95 106.66
CA ALA A 459 -84.78 -50.06 107.54
C ALA A 459 -84.77 -49.63 109.02
N TYR A 460 -84.30 -48.41 109.30
CA TYR A 460 -84.34 -47.78 110.62
C TYR A 460 -85.77 -47.54 111.11
N GLU A 461 -86.64 -46.89 110.32
CA GLU A 461 -88.06 -46.68 110.64
C GLU A 461 -88.76 -47.99 111.01
N ASN A 462 -88.51 -49.06 110.25
CA ASN A 462 -89.07 -50.39 110.52
C ASN A 462 -88.48 -51.02 111.80
N ALA A 463 -87.17 -50.90 112.04
CA ALA A 463 -86.51 -51.45 113.23
C ALA A 463 -87.02 -50.76 114.52
N VAL A 464 -87.09 -49.42 114.52
CA VAL A 464 -87.65 -48.63 115.62
C VAL A 464 -89.13 -48.93 115.80
N GLY A 465 -89.92 -49.07 114.72
CA GLY A 465 -91.33 -49.43 114.80
C GLY A 465 -91.57 -50.81 115.44
N ILE A 466 -90.74 -51.81 115.10
CA ILE A 466 -90.81 -53.15 115.68
C ILE A 466 -90.39 -53.14 117.16
N LEU A 467 -89.28 -52.48 117.50
CA LEU A 467 -88.77 -52.41 118.87
C LEU A 467 -89.69 -51.58 119.79
N SER A 468 -90.22 -50.46 119.31
CA SER A 468 -91.19 -49.63 120.04
C SER A 468 -92.49 -50.38 120.29
N ARG A 469 -92.98 -51.17 119.32
CA ARG A 469 -94.16 -52.02 119.53
C ARG A 469 -93.89 -53.11 120.58
N ARG A 470 -92.74 -53.80 120.52
CA ARG A 470 -92.35 -54.79 121.54
C ARG A 470 -92.20 -54.17 122.93
N LEU A 471 -91.66 -52.95 123.01
CA LEU A 471 -91.54 -52.21 124.27
C LEU A 471 -92.92 -51.82 124.81
N GLN A 472 -93.87 -51.44 123.95
CA GLN A 472 -95.25 -51.16 124.34
C GLN A 472 -96.00 -52.43 124.80
N GLU A 473 -95.78 -53.57 124.15
CA GLU A 473 -96.30 -54.88 124.55
C GLU A 473 -95.76 -55.28 125.94
N ALA A 474 -94.45 -55.19 126.16
CA ALA A 474 -93.82 -55.44 127.45
C ALA A 474 -94.23 -54.42 128.55
N LEU A 475 -94.59 -53.19 128.18
CA LEU A 475 -95.19 -52.22 129.09
C LEU A 475 -96.60 -52.65 129.53
N THR A 476 -97.45 -53.09 128.60
CA THR A 476 -98.80 -53.58 128.95
C THR A 476 -98.78 -54.88 129.77
N ASP A 477 -97.82 -55.77 129.49
CA ASP A 477 -97.59 -56.98 130.29
C ASP A 477 -97.11 -56.64 131.71
N LYS A 478 -96.31 -55.57 131.86
CA LYS A 478 -95.89 -55.06 133.18
C LYS A 478 -97.07 -54.46 133.95
N GLU A 479 -97.88 -53.63 133.32
CA GLU A 479 -99.03 -52.95 133.94
C GLU A 479 -100.11 -53.95 134.38
N THR A 480 -100.35 -55.00 133.59
CA THR A 480 -101.27 -56.08 133.96
C THR A 480 -100.74 -56.89 135.14
N ALA A 481 -99.47 -57.30 135.13
CA ALA A 481 -98.84 -58.00 136.26
C ALA A 481 -98.83 -57.16 137.55
N GLU A 482 -98.59 -55.85 137.48
CA GLU A 482 -98.69 -54.93 138.62
C GLU A 482 -100.12 -54.81 139.14
N ALA A 483 -101.11 -54.73 138.25
CA ALA A 483 -102.52 -54.67 138.62
C ALA A 483 -103.03 -55.97 139.27
N GLU A 484 -102.54 -57.13 138.85
CA GLU A 484 -102.88 -58.42 139.48
C GLU A 484 -102.17 -58.62 140.82
N LEU A 485 -100.91 -58.22 140.94
CA LEU A 485 -100.23 -58.13 142.24
C LEU A 485 -100.95 -57.20 143.22
N ALA A 486 -101.45 -56.05 142.75
CA ALA A 486 -102.23 -55.14 143.58
C ALA A 486 -103.55 -55.79 144.07
N LYS A 487 -104.28 -56.46 143.18
CA LYS A 487 -105.52 -57.19 143.54
C LYS A 487 -105.26 -58.32 144.56
N LEU A 488 -104.23 -59.13 144.35
CA LEU A 488 -103.91 -60.25 145.25
C LEU A 488 -103.40 -59.78 146.61
N ARG A 489 -102.58 -58.73 146.66
CA ARG A 489 -102.17 -58.06 147.91
C ARG A 489 -103.38 -57.49 148.68
N ALA A 490 -104.36 -56.93 147.97
CA ALA A 490 -105.60 -56.45 148.60
C ALA A 490 -106.47 -57.60 149.16
N GLN A 491 -106.50 -58.76 148.52
CA GLN A 491 -107.22 -59.94 149.03
C GLN A 491 -106.55 -60.55 150.28
N LEU A 492 -105.23 -60.55 150.34
CA LEU A 492 -104.45 -61.07 151.48
C LEU A 492 -104.61 -60.23 152.76
N LEU A 493 -105.12 -59.00 152.67
CA LEU A 493 -105.44 -58.13 153.81
C LEU A 493 -106.81 -58.43 154.47
N VAL A 494 -107.64 -59.31 153.87
CA VAL A 494 -109.06 -59.48 154.26
C VAL A 494 -109.44 -60.93 154.61
N GLY A 495 -108.59 -61.92 154.32
CA GLY A 495 -108.84 -63.34 154.61
C GLY A 495 -107.61 -64.07 155.20
N GLY A 496 -107.81 -64.87 156.25
CA GLY A 496 -106.73 -65.52 156.99
C GLY A 496 -106.12 -66.76 156.31
N ASN A 497 -104.79 -66.86 156.37
CA ASN A 497 -103.92 -68.03 156.11
C ASN A 497 -104.39 -69.05 155.06
N SER A 498 -103.96 -68.88 153.82
CA SER A 498 -103.81 -69.99 152.87
C SER A 498 -102.52 -69.83 152.04
N GLN A 499 -101.63 -70.83 152.14
CA GLN A 499 -100.24 -70.74 151.65
C GLN A 499 -100.15 -70.58 150.12
N ALA A 500 -101.11 -71.12 149.38
CA ALA A 500 -101.23 -70.99 147.93
C ALA A 500 -101.48 -69.55 147.42
N LEU A 501 -101.90 -68.60 148.27
CA LEU A 501 -101.95 -67.18 147.90
C LEU A 501 -100.58 -66.51 147.97
N GLN A 502 -99.73 -66.94 148.90
CA GLN A 502 -98.35 -66.44 149.04
C GLN A 502 -97.50 -66.89 147.84
N GLU A 503 -97.58 -68.17 147.47
CA GLU A 503 -96.88 -68.74 146.31
C GLU A 503 -97.27 -68.01 144.99
N LYS A 504 -98.54 -67.62 144.83
CA LYS A 504 -98.99 -66.84 143.67
C LYS A 504 -98.46 -65.40 143.65
N ILE A 505 -98.34 -64.76 144.81
CA ILE A 505 -97.70 -63.43 144.90
C ILE A 505 -96.21 -63.53 144.58
N GLU A 506 -95.52 -64.57 145.08
CA GLU A 506 -94.10 -64.78 144.79
C GLU A 506 -93.86 -65.10 143.30
N ALA A 507 -94.70 -65.94 142.69
CA ALA A 507 -94.69 -66.19 141.24
C ALA A 507 -94.85 -64.89 140.44
N LEU A 508 -95.92 -64.11 140.68
CA LEU A 508 -96.13 -62.83 139.99
C LEU A 508 -95.06 -61.79 140.30
N GLN A 509 -94.40 -61.84 141.47
CA GLN A 509 -93.22 -61.00 141.74
C GLN A 509 -92.00 -61.43 140.91
N THR A 510 -91.81 -62.72 140.64
CA THR A 510 -90.76 -63.17 139.71
C THR A 510 -91.08 -62.81 138.27
N GLU A 511 -92.34 -62.92 137.84
CA GLU A 511 -92.79 -62.50 136.49
C GLU A 511 -92.69 -60.99 136.30
N LEU A 512 -93.11 -60.18 137.29
CA LEU A 512 -92.90 -58.73 137.26
C LEU A 512 -91.41 -58.37 137.19
N GLN A 513 -90.53 -59.15 137.84
CA GLN A 513 -89.08 -58.95 137.71
C GLN A 513 -88.53 -59.37 136.34
N THR A 514 -89.02 -60.43 135.70
CA THR A 514 -88.57 -60.82 134.35
C THR A 514 -89.08 -59.87 133.29
N VAL A 515 -90.34 -59.42 133.37
CA VAL A 515 -90.92 -58.40 132.47
C VAL A 515 -90.25 -57.04 132.67
N THR A 516 -89.95 -56.64 133.91
CA THR A 516 -89.18 -55.39 134.15
C THR A 516 -87.76 -55.50 133.55
N LYS A 517 -87.10 -56.66 133.66
CA LYS A 517 -85.78 -56.89 133.04
C LYS A 517 -85.86 -56.87 131.51
N SER A 518 -86.81 -57.56 130.89
CA SER A 518 -86.97 -57.56 129.43
C SER A 518 -87.30 -56.17 128.90
N LYS A 519 -88.15 -55.40 129.59
CA LYS A 519 -88.38 -53.98 129.29
C LYS A 519 -87.07 -53.18 129.29
N THR A 520 -86.25 -53.28 130.34
CA THR A 520 -84.96 -52.54 130.39
C THR A 520 -83.92 -53.01 129.38
N MET A 521 -84.04 -54.22 128.82
CA MET A 521 -83.24 -54.67 127.69
C MET A 521 -83.75 -54.08 126.37
N LEU A 522 -85.06 -54.11 126.13
CA LEU A 522 -85.69 -53.50 124.95
C LEU A 522 -85.46 -51.98 124.89
N GLU A 523 -85.46 -51.29 126.04
CA GLU A 523 -85.10 -49.86 126.11
C GLU A 523 -83.64 -49.60 125.68
N LYS A 524 -82.71 -50.50 126.01
CA LYS A 524 -81.31 -50.40 125.58
C LYS A 524 -81.13 -50.77 124.12
N GLU A 525 -81.71 -51.89 123.67
CA GLU A 525 -81.66 -52.33 122.27
C GLU A 525 -82.25 -51.25 121.34
N LEU A 526 -83.36 -50.63 121.74
CA LEU A 526 -83.95 -49.49 121.02
C LEU A 526 -83.00 -48.28 121.00
N GLN A 527 -82.40 -47.90 122.13
CA GLN A 527 -81.49 -46.77 122.20
C GLN A 527 -80.19 -47.00 121.41
N GLU A 528 -79.61 -48.21 121.47
CA GLU A 528 -78.42 -48.60 120.70
C GLU A 528 -78.72 -48.58 119.19
N VAL A 529 -79.84 -49.18 118.76
CA VAL A 529 -80.30 -49.10 117.36
C VAL A 529 -80.50 -47.66 116.91
N ILE A 530 -81.14 -46.81 117.71
CA ILE A 530 -81.31 -45.38 117.42
C ILE A 530 -79.94 -44.71 117.23
N THR A 531 -79.00 -44.88 118.17
CA THR A 531 -77.68 -44.22 118.05
C THR A 531 -76.90 -44.67 116.82
N LEU A 532 -76.77 -45.98 116.58
CA LEU A 532 -75.98 -46.53 115.47
C LEU A 532 -76.56 -46.15 114.11
N THR A 533 -77.89 -46.20 113.95
CA THR A 533 -78.54 -45.84 112.69
C THR A 533 -78.63 -44.34 112.47
N SER A 534 -78.71 -43.52 113.52
CA SER A 534 -78.54 -42.06 113.43
C SER A 534 -77.15 -41.71 112.89
N THR A 535 -76.07 -42.29 113.45
CA THR A 535 -74.72 -42.04 112.94
C THR A 535 -74.52 -42.53 111.51
N GLU A 536 -75.02 -43.73 111.15
CA GLU A 536 -74.98 -44.18 109.74
C GLU A 536 -75.74 -43.20 108.82
N LEU A 537 -76.91 -42.70 109.24
CA LEU A 537 -77.70 -41.76 108.46
C LEU A 537 -77.03 -40.39 108.33
N GLU A 538 -76.26 -39.95 109.33
CA GLU A 538 -75.45 -38.73 109.29
C GLU A 538 -74.26 -38.90 108.32
N ASP A 539 -73.52 -40.01 108.39
CA ASP A 539 -72.44 -40.37 107.44
C ASP A 539 -72.96 -40.39 105.98
N TYR A 540 -74.11 -41.03 105.75
CA TYR A 540 -74.73 -41.07 104.41
C TYR A 540 -75.28 -39.70 103.96
N GLN A 541 -75.63 -38.80 104.87
CA GLN A 541 -76.04 -37.43 104.53
C GLN A 541 -74.83 -36.58 104.12
N GLU A 542 -73.74 -36.62 104.89
CA GLU A 542 -72.49 -35.93 104.54
C GLU A 542 -71.95 -36.42 103.18
N LYS A 543 -71.92 -37.74 102.97
CA LYS A 543 -71.50 -38.33 101.68
C LYS A 543 -72.38 -37.93 100.50
N VAL A 544 -73.68 -37.68 100.72
CA VAL A 544 -74.60 -37.14 99.69
C VAL A 544 -74.31 -35.65 99.43
N LEU A 545 -74.09 -34.84 100.46
CA LEU A 545 -73.77 -33.42 100.33
C LEU A 545 -72.45 -33.18 99.57
N GLU A 546 -71.38 -33.90 99.92
CA GLU A 546 -70.09 -33.85 99.19
C GLU A 546 -70.27 -34.13 97.68
N LEU A 547 -71.08 -35.14 97.33
CA LEU A 547 -71.36 -35.51 95.95
C LEU A 547 -72.29 -34.51 95.23
N GLU A 548 -73.14 -33.78 95.96
CA GLU A 548 -73.94 -32.68 95.40
C GLU A 548 -73.09 -31.45 95.10
N ASP A 549 -72.12 -31.11 95.95
CA ASP A 549 -71.20 -29.99 95.73
C ASP A 549 -70.17 -30.27 94.62
N GLU A 550 -69.53 -31.45 94.58
CA GLU A 550 -68.67 -31.84 93.44
C GLU A 550 -69.44 -31.84 92.10
N LEU A 551 -70.73 -32.23 92.13
CA LEU A 551 -71.59 -32.18 90.96
C LEU A 551 -72.01 -30.74 90.61
N GLN A 552 -72.13 -29.85 91.61
CA GLN A 552 -72.38 -28.41 91.42
C GLN A 552 -71.19 -27.70 90.77
N GLU A 553 -69.96 -27.95 91.22
CA GLU A 553 -68.75 -27.48 90.55
C GLU A 553 -68.67 -27.98 89.11
N SER A 554 -68.90 -29.29 88.90
CA SER A 554 -68.95 -29.91 87.58
C SER A 554 -69.99 -29.26 86.65
N ARG A 555 -71.14 -28.82 87.18
CA ARG A 555 -72.15 -28.05 86.44
C ARG A 555 -71.67 -26.63 86.10
N CYS A 556 -70.84 -26.01 86.94
CA CYS A 556 -70.20 -24.72 86.64
C CYS A 556 -69.13 -24.84 85.55
N PHE A 557 -68.28 -25.88 85.57
CA PHE A 557 -67.38 -26.18 84.45
C PHE A 557 -68.15 -26.41 83.14
N LYS A 558 -69.27 -27.15 83.16
CA LYS A 558 -70.16 -27.34 81.99
C LYS A 558 -70.69 -26.02 81.41
N LYS A 559 -71.01 -25.02 82.25
CA LYS A 559 -71.41 -23.67 81.80
C LYS A 559 -70.24 -22.94 81.11
N ARG A 560 -69.00 -23.09 81.61
CA ARG A 560 -67.79 -22.49 81.00
C ARG A 560 -67.44 -23.15 79.66
N ILE A 561 -67.54 -24.48 79.57
CA ILE A 561 -67.33 -25.25 78.32
C ILE A 561 -68.29 -24.77 77.21
N ARG A 562 -69.58 -24.58 77.50
CA ARG A 562 -70.54 -24.06 76.51
C ARG A 562 -70.15 -22.70 75.93
N LYS A 563 -69.64 -21.77 76.76
CA LYS A 563 -69.16 -20.47 76.29
C LYS A 563 -67.98 -20.58 75.32
N LEU A 564 -67.12 -21.59 75.49
CA LEU A 564 -66.03 -21.90 74.56
C LEU A 564 -66.55 -22.58 73.29
N GLU A 565 -67.48 -23.54 73.42
CA GLU A 565 -68.15 -24.19 72.28
C GLU A 565 -68.90 -23.16 71.40
N ASP A 566 -69.45 -22.08 71.97
CA ASP A 566 -70.07 -20.98 71.23
C ASP A 566 -69.07 -19.95 70.66
N ALA A 567 -67.90 -19.78 71.29
CA ALA A 567 -66.82 -18.95 70.74
C ALA A 567 -66.19 -19.60 69.51
N ASN A 568 -65.90 -20.90 69.55
CA ASN A 568 -65.33 -21.64 68.43
C ASN A 568 -66.24 -21.63 67.18
N LYS A 569 -67.57 -21.55 67.34
CA LYS A 569 -68.51 -21.38 66.21
C LYS A 569 -68.31 -20.06 65.46
N LYS A 570 -67.92 -18.98 66.16
CA LYS A 570 -67.63 -17.69 65.52
C LYS A 570 -66.32 -17.73 64.75
N LEU A 571 -65.26 -18.22 65.40
CA LEU A 571 -63.95 -18.43 64.78
C LEU A 571 -64.03 -19.34 63.53
N ALA A 572 -64.90 -20.36 63.54
CA ALA A 572 -65.14 -21.20 62.38
C ALA A 572 -65.77 -20.45 61.19
N LEU A 573 -66.71 -19.52 61.44
CA LEU A 573 -67.32 -18.67 60.40
C LEU A 573 -66.32 -17.63 59.87
N GLU A 574 -65.50 -17.06 60.74
CA GLU A 574 -64.39 -16.16 60.36
C GLU A 574 -63.37 -16.91 59.47
N LEU A 575 -63.04 -18.15 59.81
CA LEU A 575 -62.15 -19.00 59.00
C LEU A 575 -62.75 -19.38 57.63
N GLU A 576 -64.08 -19.51 57.50
CA GLU A 576 -64.76 -19.67 56.20
C GLU A 576 -64.72 -18.38 55.37
N HIS A 577 -64.86 -17.22 56.01
CA HIS A 577 -64.75 -15.92 55.36
C HIS A 577 -63.34 -15.68 54.79
N GLU A 578 -62.28 -16.02 55.55
CA GLU A 578 -60.90 -15.89 55.06
C GLU A 578 -60.56 -16.90 53.95
N LYS A 579 -61.13 -18.12 53.97
CA LYS A 579 -61.08 -19.03 52.80
C LYS A 579 -61.71 -18.39 51.56
N GLY A 580 -62.84 -17.69 51.73
CA GLY A 580 -63.51 -16.94 50.65
C GLY A 580 -62.61 -15.87 50.04
N LYS A 581 -61.94 -15.06 50.87
CA LYS A 581 -60.94 -14.09 50.39
C LYS A 581 -59.79 -14.76 49.64
N LEU A 582 -59.26 -15.86 50.16
CA LEU A 582 -58.12 -16.58 49.57
C LEU A 582 -58.49 -17.18 48.21
N ALA A 583 -59.73 -17.66 48.03
CA ALA A 583 -60.25 -18.04 46.72
C ALA A 583 -60.31 -16.86 45.73
N GLY A 584 -60.73 -15.67 46.19
CA GLY A 584 -60.69 -14.45 45.38
C GLY A 584 -59.27 -14.03 44.98
N LEU A 585 -58.31 -14.11 45.91
CA LEU A 585 -56.89 -13.84 45.62
C LEU A 585 -56.32 -14.83 44.59
N SER A 586 -56.71 -16.11 44.67
CA SER A 586 -56.35 -17.14 43.68
C SER A 586 -56.91 -16.82 42.28
N GLN A 587 -58.13 -16.28 42.20
CA GLN A 587 -58.71 -15.79 40.94
C GLN A 587 -57.90 -14.60 40.37
N SER A 588 -57.54 -13.61 41.19
CA SER A 588 -56.68 -12.51 40.73
C SER A 588 -55.27 -12.97 40.30
N HIS A 589 -54.68 -13.95 41.00
CA HIS A 589 -53.39 -14.52 40.60
C HIS A 589 -53.50 -15.26 39.26
N ASN A 590 -54.60 -15.98 38.99
CA ASN A 590 -54.79 -16.64 37.71
C ASN A 590 -54.95 -15.63 36.57
N ALA A 591 -55.71 -14.54 36.77
CA ALA A 591 -55.81 -13.44 35.80
C ALA A 591 -54.44 -12.78 35.54
N LEU A 592 -53.63 -12.54 36.58
CA LEU A 592 -52.26 -12.03 36.42
C LEU A 592 -51.36 -13.00 35.64
N ARG A 593 -51.50 -14.33 35.83
CA ARG A 593 -50.79 -15.33 35.02
C ARG A 593 -51.25 -15.32 33.56
N GLU A 594 -52.56 -15.16 33.30
CA GLU A 594 -53.08 -15.02 31.93
C GLU A 594 -52.53 -13.76 31.24
N HIS A 595 -52.44 -12.63 31.95
CA HIS A 595 -51.79 -11.42 31.45
C HIS A 595 -50.28 -11.62 31.21
N ALA A 596 -49.56 -12.33 32.08
CA ALA A 596 -48.15 -12.66 31.88
C ALA A 596 -47.95 -13.52 30.61
N ASN A 597 -48.74 -14.59 30.44
CA ASN A 597 -48.69 -15.44 29.25
C ASN A 597 -48.95 -14.66 27.94
N ILE A 598 -49.82 -13.63 27.97
CA ILE A 598 -50.08 -12.74 26.83
C ILE A 598 -48.86 -11.86 26.53
N LEU A 599 -48.18 -11.34 27.55
CA LEU A 599 -46.96 -10.54 27.40
C LEU A 599 -45.79 -11.40 26.88
N GLU A 600 -45.59 -12.60 27.42
CA GLU A 600 -44.61 -13.58 26.92
C GLU A 600 -44.86 -13.93 25.45
N SER A 601 -46.12 -14.16 25.06
CA SER A 601 -46.51 -14.41 23.67
C SER A 601 -46.23 -13.21 22.74
N ALA A 602 -46.39 -11.98 23.25
CA ALA A 602 -46.08 -10.76 22.51
C ALA A 602 -44.57 -10.50 22.38
N LEU A 603 -43.78 -10.86 23.41
CA LEU A 603 -42.32 -10.81 23.40
C LEU A 603 -41.74 -11.83 22.42
N ALA A 604 -42.14 -13.10 22.51
CA ALA A 604 -41.71 -14.16 21.59
C ALA A 604 -42.04 -13.81 20.11
N LYS A 605 -43.16 -13.12 19.87
CA LYS A 605 -43.47 -12.60 18.53
C LYS A 605 -42.51 -11.47 18.12
N ARG A 606 -42.24 -10.49 18.98
CA ARG A 606 -41.27 -9.42 18.70
C ARG A 606 -39.86 -9.97 18.44
N GLU A 607 -39.45 -11.01 19.17
CA GLU A 607 -38.18 -11.71 18.94
C GLU A 607 -38.15 -12.38 17.55
N ALA A 608 -39.23 -13.07 17.15
CA ALA A 608 -39.34 -13.64 15.81
C ALA A 608 -39.32 -12.57 14.70
N ASP A 609 -40.05 -11.46 14.89
CA ASP A 609 -40.07 -10.32 13.96
C ASP A 609 -38.66 -9.68 13.84
N LEU A 610 -37.90 -9.57 14.95
CA LEU A 610 -36.51 -9.09 14.97
C LEU A 610 -35.54 -10.05 14.28
N VAL A 611 -35.68 -11.37 14.47
CA VAL A 611 -34.88 -12.38 13.74
C VAL A 611 -35.16 -12.31 12.23
N GLN A 612 -36.42 -12.14 11.84
CA GLN A 612 -36.79 -11.96 10.42
C GLN A 612 -36.20 -10.65 9.85
N LEU A 613 -36.19 -9.56 10.61
CA LEU A 613 -35.58 -8.30 10.20
C LEU A 613 -34.05 -8.43 10.05
N ASN A 614 -33.37 -9.11 10.99
CA ASN A 614 -31.92 -9.39 10.91
C ASN A 614 -31.58 -10.20 9.65
N LEU A 615 -32.36 -11.23 9.33
CA LEU A 615 -32.19 -11.99 8.08
C LEU A 615 -32.40 -11.13 6.82
N GLN A 616 -33.31 -10.16 6.84
CA GLN A 616 -33.47 -9.19 5.75
C GLN A 616 -32.26 -8.26 5.63
N VAL A 617 -31.73 -7.75 6.76
CA VAL A 617 -30.52 -6.92 6.79
C VAL A 617 -29.32 -7.69 6.24
N GLN A 618 -29.12 -8.95 6.65
CA GLN A 618 -28.05 -9.81 6.10
C GLN A 618 -28.20 -10.06 4.60
N ALA A 619 -29.43 -10.21 4.10
CA ALA A 619 -29.69 -10.35 2.66
C ALA A 619 -29.42 -9.04 1.87
N VAL A 620 -29.61 -7.87 2.49
CA VAL A 620 -29.24 -6.57 1.89
C VAL A 620 -27.72 -6.36 1.93
N LEU A 621 -27.05 -6.71 3.03
CA LEU A 621 -25.60 -6.63 3.15
C LEU A 621 -24.90 -7.50 2.10
N LYS A 622 -25.32 -8.76 1.93
CA LYS A 622 -24.76 -9.63 0.87
C LYS A 622 -24.93 -9.07 -0.53
N ARG A 623 -26.07 -8.46 -0.85
CA ARG A 623 -26.26 -7.77 -2.14
C ARG A 623 -25.32 -6.57 -2.30
N LYS A 624 -25.01 -5.85 -1.21
CA LYS A 624 -24.02 -4.77 -1.24
C LYS A 624 -22.59 -5.29 -1.38
N GLU A 625 -22.24 -6.40 -0.74
CA GLU A 625 -20.97 -7.10 -0.96
C GLU A 625 -20.83 -7.58 -2.42
N GLU A 626 -21.91 -8.06 -3.04
CA GLU A 626 -21.97 -8.46 -4.45
C GLU A 626 -21.86 -7.25 -5.41
N GLU A 627 -22.55 -6.15 -5.13
CA GLU A 627 -22.45 -4.88 -5.89
C GLU A 627 -21.03 -4.27 -5.79
N ASP A 628 -20.44 -4.24 -4.60
CA ASP A 628 -19.07 -3.76 -4.36
C ASP A 628 -18.02 -4.63 -5.07
N GLN A 629 -18.22 -5.95 -5.11
CA GLN A 629 -17.36 -6.86 -5.89
C GLN A 629 -17.44 -6.58 -7.39
N GLN A 630 -18.66 -6.38 -7.92
CA GLN A 630 -18.85 -6.00 -9.33
C GLN A 630 -18.21 -4.64 -9.63
N MET A 631 -18.33 -3.67 -8.72
CA MET A 631 -17.72 -2.35 -8.89
C MET A 631 -16.18 -2.40 -8.85
N LYS A 632 -15.59 -3.22 -7.97
CA LYS A 632 -14.14 -3.49 -7.94
C LYS A 632 -13.65 -4.09 -9.27
N GLN A 633 -14.32 -5.12 -9.77
CA GLN A 633 -14.00 -5.75 -11.06
C GLN A 633 -14.10 -4.77 -12.24
N LEU A 634 -15.09 -3.87 -12.23
CA LEU A 634 -15.23 -2.81 -13.22
C LEU A 634 -14.06 -1.81 -13.14
N VAL A 635 -13.69 -1.38 -11.92
CA VAL A 635 -12.54 -0.47 -11.70
C VAL A 635 -11.23 -1.10 -12.15
N GLU A 636 -10.97 -2.37 -11.82
CA GLU A 636 -9.79 -3.12 -12.30
C GLU A 636 -9.76 -3.22 -13.83
N THR A 637 -10.91 -3.51 -14.45
CA THR A 637 -11.04 -3.57 -15.92
C THR A 637 -10.74 -2.22 -16.58
N LEU A 638 -11.22 -1.12 -15.98
CA LEU A 638 -10.96 0.24 -16.44
C LEU A 638 -9.49 0.65 -16.22
N GLN A 639 -8.86 0.25 -15.12
CA GLN A 639 -7.42 0.45 -14.88
C GLN A 639 -6.56 -0.30 -15.91
N LEU A 640 -6.90 -1.56 -16.22
CA LEU A 640 -6.23 -2.36 -17.25
C LEU A 640 -6.41 -1.78 -18.66
N ALA A 641 -7.56 -1.16 -18.94
CA ALA A 641 -7.78 -0.43 -20.20
C ALA A 641 -6.93 0.86 -20.24
N LEU A 642 -6.89 1.62 -19.13
CA LEU A 642 -6.10 2.85 -19.03
C LEU A 642 -4.59 2.59 -19.18
N GLU A 643 -4.04 1.52 -18.59
CA GLU A 643 -2.63 1.16 -18.80
C GLU A 643 -2.34 0.75 -20.24
N LYS A 644 -3.26 0.05 -20.93
CA LYS A 644 -3.13 -0.27 -22.36
C LYS A 644 -3.14 0.98 -23.25
N GLU A 645 -3.89 2.02 -22.90
CA GLU A 645 -3.78 3.31 -23.60
C GLU A 645 -2.50 4.07 -23.23
N LYS A 646 -2.04 4.01 -21.97
CA LYS A 646 -0.73 4.58 -21.58
C LYS A 646 0.44 3.93 -22.31
N THR A 647 0.42 2.61 -22.58
CA THR A 647 1.46 1.97 -23.40
C THR A 647 1.37 2.42 -24.86
N LYS A 648 0.19 2.36 -25.49
CA LYS A 648 0.00 2.89 -26.87
C LYS A 648 0.49 4.33 -27.03
N VAL A 649 0.24 5.18 -26.04
CA VAL A 649 0.69 6.59 -26.02
C VAL A 649 2.21 6.72 -25.86
N LYS A 650 2.91 5.75 -25.24
CA LYS A 650 4.39 5.67 -25.28
C LYS A 650 4.86 5.22 -26.67
N ASP A 651 4.30 4.12 -27.19
CA ASP A 651 4.66 3.54 -28.48
C ASP A 651 4.53 4.59 -29.62
N LEU A 652 3.43 5.34 -29.64
CA LEU A 652 3.19 6.43 -30.58
C LEU A 652 4.15 7.61 -30.41
N LYS A 653 4.57 7.94 -29.17
CA LYS A 653 5.59 8.98 -28.92
C LYS A 653 6.96 8.54 -29.44
N GLU A 654 7.30 7.26 -29.29
CA GLU A 654 8.55 6.69 -29.79
C GLU A 654 8.56 6.63 -31.32
N GLN A 655 7.46 6.21 -31.96
CA GLN A 655 7.30 6.29 -33.42
C GLN A 655 7.43 7.73 -33.95
N VAL A 656 6.81 8.71 -33.28
CA VAL A 656 6.93 10.13 -33.63
C VAL A 656 8.36 10.67 -33.40
N ALA A 657 9.10 10.14 -32.42
CA ALA A 657 10.51 10.49 -32.21
C ALA A 657 11.41 9.89 -33.31
N ALA A 658 11.19 8.62 -33.70
CA ALA A 658 11.89 7.97 -34.80
C ALA A 658 11.66 8.69 -36.13
N ALA A 659 10.39 8.96 -36.48
CA ALA A 659 10.05 9.70 -37.71
C ALA A 659 10.64 11.13 -37.73
N LYS A 660 10.77 11.79 -36.57
CA LYS A 660 11.48 13.08 -36.47
C LYS A 660 12.99 12.94 -36.69
N ALA A 661 13.61 11.86 -36.20
CA ALA A 661 15.02 11.57 -36.43
C ALA A 661 15.31 11.26 -37.90
N GLU A 662 14.49 10.44 -38.55
CA GLU A 662 14.56 10.17 -40.00
C GLU A 662 14.34 11.44 -40.83
N ALA A 663 13.32 12.24 -40.50
CA ALA A 663 13.07 13.53 -41.18
C ALA A 663 14.19 14.56 -40.94
N ALA A 664 15.00 14.42 -39.90
CA ALA A 664 16.22 15.19 -39.69
C ALA A 664 17.41 14.60 -40.49
N HIS A 665 17.52 13.28 -40.59
CA HIS A 665 18.54 12.59 -41.38
C HIS A 665 18.38 12.87 -42.88
N ASN A 666 17.16 12.77 -43.40
CA ASN A 666 16.83 13.09 -44.79
C ASN A 666 17.08 14.57 -45.11
N ARG A 667 16.83 15.49 -44.16
CA ARG A 667 17.22 16.90 -44.29
C ARG A 667 18.74 17.12 -44.31
N ARG A 668 19.53 16.28 -43.64
CA ARG A 668 21.01 16.32 -43.73
C ARG A 668 21.48 15.80 -45.10
N HIS A 669 20.94 14.67 -45.57
CA HIS A 669 21.25 14.15 -46.91
C HIS A 669 20.89 15.13 -48.03
N TYR A 670 19.70 15.75 -47.97
CA TYR A 670 19.31 16.76 -48.95
C TYR A 670 20.26 17.98 -48.98
N ARG A 671 20.76 18.41 -47.81
CA ARG A 671 21.79 19.47 -47.74
C ARG A 671 23.13 19.03 -48.32
N ALA A 672 23.57 17.78 -48.06
CA ALA A 672 24.80 17.24 -48.63
C ALA A 672 24.72 17.18 -50.17
N ALA A 673 23.67 16.57 -50.72
CA ALA A 673 23.43 16.51 -52.16
C ALA A 673 23.31 17.91 -52.80
N MET A 674 22.75 18.91 -52.10
CA MET A 674 22.72 20.30 -52.57
C MET A 674 24.10 20.98 -52.57
N LEU A 675 25.00 20.60 -51.66
CA LEU A 675 26.39 21.08 -51.64
C LEU A 675 27.21 20.40 -52.76
N GLU A 676 27.12 19.08 -52.91
CA GLU A 676 27.72 18.31 -54.01
C GLU A 676 27.28 18.85 -55.37
N LEU A 677 25.98 19.12 -55.56
CA LEU A 677 25.44 19.76 -56.77
C LEU A 677 26.02 21.18 -56.99
N SER A 678 26.35 21.91 -55.92
CA SER A 678 26.97 23.23 -56.02
C SER A 678 28.46 23.16 -56.40
N GLU A 679 29.14 22.07 -56.04
CA GLU A 679 30.54 21.81 -56.38
C GLU A 679 30.65 21.33 -57.83
N ILE A 680 29.82 20.35 -58.23
CA ILE A 680 29.70 19.90 -59.63
C ILE A 680 29.40 21.06 -60.59
N LYS A 681 28.61 22.07 -60.16
CA LYS A 681 28.37 23.29 -60.95
C LYS A 681 29.58 24.21 -61.07
N LYS A 682 30.42 24.33 -60.04
CA LYS A 682 31.69 25.09 -60.12
C LYS A 682 32.68 24.38 -61.04
N ASP A 683 32.79 23.06 -60.92
CA ASP A 683 33.64 22.23 -61.77
C ASP A 683 33.20 22.31 -63.24
N LEU A 684 31.89 22.24 -63.50
CA LEU A 684 31.35 22.44 -64.84
C LEU A 684 31.72 23.82 -65.40
N GLN A 685 31.56 24.89 -64.60
CA GLN A 685 31.93 26.24 -65.03
C GLN A 685 33.44 26.36 -65.35
N ALA A 686 34.30 25.79 -64.49
CA ALA A 686 35.74 25.75 -64.70
C ALA A 686 36.14 24.93 -65.94
N LYS A 687 35.39 23.86 -66.28
CA LYS A 687 35.57 23.11 -67.54
C LYS A 687 35.09 23.89 -68.75
N GLU A 688 33.98 24.61 -68.68
CA GLU A 688 33.55 25.52 -69.76
C GLU A 688 34.59 26.61 -70.02
N ASP A 689 35.16 27.21 -68.97
CA ASP A 689 36.14 28.28 -69.10
C ASP A 689 37.50 27.76 -69.62
N LEU A 690 37.87 26.53 -69.27
CA LEU A 690 38.99 25.81 -69.90
C LEU A 690 38.73 25.52 -71.39
N VAL A 691 37.51 25.14 -71.77
CA VAL A 691 37.15 24.95 -73.19
C VAL A 691 37.20 26.27 -73.96
N LYS A 692 36.74 27.39 -73.38
CA LYS A 692 36.88 28.73 -73.97
C LYS A 692 38.36 29.11 -74.12
N ALA A 693 39.21 28.79 -73.14
CA ALA A 693 40.65 29.03 -73.24
C ALA A 693 41.30 28.23 -74.38
N LEU A 694 41.00 26.93 -74.49
CA LEU A 694 41.49 26.06 -75.57
C LEU A 694 40.96 26.48 -76.95
N GLN A 695 39.72 26.97 -77.06
CA GLN A 695 39.20 27.55 -78.30
C GLN A 695 39.96 28.82 -78.71
N ASN A 696 40.27 29.71 -77.76
CA ASN A 696 41.08 30.90 -78.00
C ASN A 696 42.54 30.56 -78.37
N GLU A 697 43.07 29.44 -77.86
CA GLU A 697 44.41 28.95 -78.23
C GLU A 697 44.42 28.31 -79.62
N ALA A 698 43.42 27.50 -79.96
CA ALA A 698 43.23 26.97 -81.31
C ALA A 698 43.08 28.07 -82.36
N LEU A 699 42.34 29.15 -82.06
CA LEU A 699 42.22 30.31 -82.96
C LEU A 699 43.55 31.06 -83.14
N LYS A 700 44.41 31.11 -82.12
CA LYS A 700 45.77 31.68 -82.25
C LYS A 700 46.67 30.82 -83.12
N LEU A 701 46.64 29.50 -82.93
CA LEU A 701 47.41 28.55 -83.73
C LEU A 701 46.97 28.60 -85.20
N GLN A 702 45.66 28.63 -85.46
CA GLN A 702 45.13 28.77 -86.82
C GLN A 702 45.55 30.10 -87.47
N ALA A 703 45.55 31.22 -86.72
CA ALA A 703 46.07 32.49 -87.23
C ALA A 703 47.59 32.50 -87.47
N GLN A 704 48.36 31.65 -86.77
CA GLN A 704 49.79 31.42 -87.04
C GLN A 704 49.98 30.55 -88.30
N ASP A 705 49.18 29.50 -88.48
CA ASP A 705 49.20 28.67 -89.69
C ASP A 705 48.79 29.49 -90.94
N ASP A 706 47.76 30.35 -90.84
CA ASP A 706 47.36 31.28 -91.91
C ASP A 706 48.46 32.30 -92.25
N GLN A 707 49.24 32.75 -91.26
CA GLN A 707 50.40 33.62 -91.47
C GLN A 707 51.55 32.85 -92.13
N HIS A 708 51.85 31.63 -91.66
CA HIS A 708 52.88 30.77 -92.27
C HIS A 708 52.52 30.37 -93.71
N ALA A 709 51.25 30.17 -94.03
CA ALA A 709 50.79 29.93 -95.40
C ALA A 709 51.03 31.15 -96.31
N GLN A 710 50.79 32.37 -95.80
CA GLN A 710 51.11 33.61 -96.54
C GLN A 710 52.61 33.77 -96.76
N ASP A 711 53.44 33.50 -95.75
CA ASP A 711 54.90 33.61 -95.88
C ASP A 711 55.47 32.53 -96.80
N VAL A 712 54.95 31.30 -96.78
CA VAL A 712 55.26 30.27 -97.79
C VAL A 712 54.87 30.73 -99.20
N SER A 713 53.71 31.38 -99.38
CA SER A 713 53.32 31.94 -100.67
C SER A 713 54.24 33.07 -101.15
N ARG A 714 54.77 33.89 -100.24
CA ARG A 714 55.79 34.91 -100.56
C ARG A 714 57.10 34.26 -101.00
N PHE A 715 57.60 33.28 -100.25
CA PHE A 715 58.83 32.56 -100.62
C PHE A 715 58.69 31.83 -101.97
N GLN A 716 57.50 31.32 -102.31
CA GLN A 716 57.23 30.75 -103.64
C GLN A 716 57.27 31.82 -104.76
N GLN A 717 56.81 33.04 -104.48
CA GLN A 717 56.89 34.15 -105.42
C GLN A 717 58.33 34.64 -105.62
N GLU A 718 59.08 34.86 -104.52
CA GLU A 718 60.51 35.19 -104.56
C GLU A 718 61.32 34.13 -105.31
N LEU A 719 61.02 32.85 -105.12
CA LEU A 719 61.63 31.75 -105.86
C LEU A 719 61.32 31.82 -107.36
N ALA A 720 60.09 32.17 -107.75
CA ALA A 720 59.72 32.34 -109.17
C ALA A 720 60.43 33.54 -109.81
N GLU A 721 60.54 34.65 -109.08
CA GLU A 721 61.28 35.83 -109.51
C GLU A 721 62.78 35.51 -109.71
N ALA A 722 63.41 34.78 -108.77
CA ALA A 722 64.79 34.31 -108.91
C ALA A 722 65.00 33.39 -110.13
N HIS A 723 64.07 32.49 -110.44
CA HIS A 723 64.11 31.68 -111.66
C HIS A 723 64.02 32.53 -112.94
N SER A 724 63.21 33.59 -112.93
CA SER A 724 63.13 34.52 -114.07
C SER A 724 64.44 35.29 -114.31
N GLN A 725 65.13 35.70 -113.24
CA GLN A 725 66.43 36.37 -113.31
C GLN A 725 67.51 35.43 -113.87
N LEU A 726 67.53 34.17 -113.44
CA LEU A 726 68.41 33.13 -114.00
C LEU A 726 68.13 32.88 -115.49
N GLN A 727 66.88 32.97 -115.94
CA GLN A 727 66.52 32.82 -117.36
C GLN A 727 67.00 34.01 -118.21
N ILE A 728 66.97 35.24 -117.66
CA ILE A 728 67.49 36.45 -118.33
C ILE A 728 69.02 36.38 -118.46
N LEU A 729 69.73 36.04 -117.37
CA LEU A 729 71.19 35.89 -117.37
C LEU A 729 71.65 34.82 -118.37
N ARG A 730 70.85 33.77 -118.58
CA ARG A 730 71.16 32.70 -119.54
C ARG A 730 71.07 33.19 -120.99
N LYS A 731 70.08 34.01 -121.34
CA LYS A 731 70.01 34.67 -122.64
C LYS A 731 71.20 35.60 -122.91
N GLN A 732 71.61 36.37 -121.91
CA GLN A 732 72.74 37.30 -122.05
C GLN A 732 74.07 36.55 -122.32
N LEU A 733 74.22 35.34 -121.78
CA LEU A 733 75.38 34.48 -122.08
C LEU A 733 75.36 33.96 -123.53
N ASP A 734 74.18 33.58 -124.04
CA ASP A 734 74.01 33.12 -125.42
C ASP A 734 74.25 34.25 -126.45
N GLU A 735 73.97 35.51 -126.10
CA GLU A 735 74.19 36.69 -126.94
C GLU A 735 75.68 37.12 -127.06
N GLU A 736 76.52 36.87 -126.05
CA GLU A 736 77.97 37.11 -126.14
C GLU A 736 78.68 36.08 -127.02
N LEU A 737 78.22 34.82 -127.02
CA LEU A 737 78.80 33.75 -127.86
C LEU A 737 78.64 33.99 -129.37
N ALA A 738 77.73 34.88 -129.78
CA ALA A 738 77.46 35.18 -131.19
C ALA A 738 78.45 36.16 -131.85
N LYS A 739 79.32 36.85 -131.08
CA LYS A 739 80.12 38.00 -131.55
C LYS A 739 81.51 37.64 -132.12
N GLN A 740 81.79 36.36 -132.34
CA GLN A 740 83.17 35.86 -132.51
C GLN A 740 83.87 35.92 -133.90
N PRO A 741 83.33 36.50 -135.01
CA PRO A 741 84.06 36.50 -136.29
C PRO A 741 84.95 37.73 -136.56
N LEU A 742 84.85 38.80 -135.79
CA LEU A 742 85.51 40.10 -136.11
C LEU A 742 86.99 40.18 -135.71
N THR A 743 87.42 39.46 -134.67
CA THR A 743 88.79 39.53 -134.10
C THR A 743 89.88 38.88 -134.96
N ASN A 744 89.55 38.24 -136.08
CA ASN A 744 90.55 37.67 -136.99
C ASN A 744 91.17 38.68 -137.98
N GLN A 745 90.63 39.90 -138.08
CA GLN A 745 91.09 40.89 -139.06
C GLN A 745 92.14 41.85 -138.48
N GLU A 746 91.98 42.23 -137.20
CA GLU A 746 92.97 43.02 -136.43
C GLU A 746 94.34 42.30 -136.28
N VAL A 747 94.38 40.98 -136.50
CA VAL A 747 95.59 40.14 -136.44
C VAL A 747 96.43 40.22 -137.73
N GLU A 748 95.86 40.63 -138.87
CA GLU A 748 96.63 40.85 -140.11
C GLU A 748 97.33 42.22 -140.10
N ASP A 749 96.64 43.28 -139.70
CA ASP A 749 97.20 44.64 -139.68
C ASP A 749 98.41 44.75 -138.71
N LEU A 750 98.36 44.05 -137.58
CA LEU A 750 99.48 43.94 -136.63
C LEU A 750 100.71 43.18 -137.19
N LYS A 751 100.58 42.38 -138.26
CA LYS A 751 101.76 41.81 -138.95
C LYS A 751 102.51 42.87 -139.76
N TRP A 752 101.78 43.82 -140.35
CA TRP A 752 102.36 44.82 -141.25
C TRP A 752 103.27 45.80 -140.50
N GLU A 753 102.86 46.25 -139.31
CA GLU A 753 103.72 47.06 -138.44
C GLU A 753 104.99 46.31 -137.98
N VAL A 754 104.88 45.00 -137.74
CA VAL A 754 106.03 44.15 -137.38
C VAL A 754 107.01 44.01 -138.54
N GLU A 755 106.54 43.82 -139.78
CA GLU A 755 107.42 43.76 -140.96
C GLU A 755 108.16 45.09 -141.23
N GLN A 756 107.55 46.24 -140.94
CA GLN A 756 108.26 47.52 -141.09
C GLN A 756 109.39 47.65 -140.06
N ARG A 757 109.12 47.34 -138.78
CA ARG A 757 110.14 47.33 -137.71
C ARG A 757 111.26 46.32 -137.96
N GLN A 758 110.94 45.18 -138.58
CA GLN A 758 111.92 44.15 -138.92
C GLN A 758 113.01 44.68 -139.89
N ARG A 759 112.62 45.49 -140.89
CA ARG A 759 113.58 46.09 -141.85
C ARG A 759 114.52 47.13 -141.21
N GLU A 760 114.06 47.83 -140.18
CA GLU A 760 114.90 48.76 -139.40
C GLU A 760 115.93 48.00 -138.52
N ILE A 761 115.52 46.85 -137.97
CA ILE A 761 116.41 45.97 -137.18
C ILE A 761 117.47 45.29 -138.05
N GLU A 762 117.14 44.92 -139.28
CA GLU A 762 118.09 44.27 -140.20
C GLU A 762 119.19 45.22 -140.70
N ALA A 763 118.87 46.50 -140.90
CA ALA A 763 119.86 47.54 -141.16
C ALA A 763 120.86 47.73 -139.99
N GLN A 764 120.42 47.56 -138.74
CA GLN A 764 121.28 47.68 -137.55
C GLN A 764 122.09 46.41 -137.24
N LYS A 765 121.66 45.22 -137.72
CA LYS A 765 122.43 43.97 -137.60
C LYS A 765 123.69 43.97 -138.45
N GLN A 766 123.61 44.42 -139.71
CA GLN A 766 124.74 44.38 -140.65
C GLN A 766 125.95 45.23 -140.20
N GLN A 767 125.76 46.14 -139.25
CA GLN A 767 126.83 46.98 -138.70
C GLN A 767 127.40 46.46 -137.35
N LEU A 768 126.90 45.34 -136.83
CA LEU A 768 127.39 44.67 -135.61
C LEU A 768 127.93 43.24 -135.86
N GLU A 769 127.48 42.56 -136.92
CA GLU A 769 127.94 41.21 -137.28
C GLU A 769 129.43 41.11 -137.68
N MET A 770 130.14 42.24 -137.86
CA MET A 770 131.56 42.24 -138.22
C MET A 770 132.51 42.22 -137.01
N ASN A 771 132.13 42.76 -135.84
CA ASN A 771 133.03 42.84 -134.68
C ASN A 771 132.94 41.64 -133.72
N ILE A 772 131.78 41.00 -133.60
CA ILE A 772 131.62 39.83 -132.70
C ILE A 772 132.15 38.54 -133.35
N LYS A 773 132.40 38.56 -134.67
CA LYS A 773 132.91 37.42 -135.47
C LYS A 773 134.44 37.25 -135.44
N VAL A 774 135.15 38.01 -134.61
CA VAL A 774 136.61 37.91 -134.42
C VAL A 774 136.99 37.56 -132.98
N GLU A 775 136.18 37.95 -131.98
CA GLU A 775 136.48 37.65 -130.56
C GLU A 775 135.91 36.32 -130.06
N LEU A 776 135.01 35.66 -130.80
CA LEU A 776 134.46 34.36 -130.40
C LEU A 776 135.38 33.17 -130.76
N ASP A 777 136.09 33.24 -131.89
CA ASP A 777 137.07 32.21 -132.30
C ASP A 777 138.28 32.13 -131.34
N THR A 778 138.56 33.21 -130.59
CA THR A 778 139.58 33.22 -129.51
C THR A 778 139.06 32.68 -128.17
N VAL A 779 137.79 32.90 -127.84
CA VAL A 779 137.17 32.32 -126.62
C VAL A 779 137.04 30.79 -126.72
N GLN A 780 137.00 30.25 -127.95
CA GLN A 780 137.08 28.82 -128.21
C GLN A 780 138.43 28.19 -127.76
N GLU A 781 139.47 28.99 -127.51
CA GLU A 781 140.76 28.50 -126.96
C GLU A 781 140.93 28.79 -125.45
N GLU A 782 140.38 29.87 -124.88
CA GLU A 782 140.42 30.09 -123.42
C GLU A 782 139.45 29.18 -122.63
N LEU A 783 138.42 28.62 -123.28
CA LEU A 783 137.65 27.51 -122.70
C LEU A 783 138.46 26.20 -122.61
N SER A 784 139.64 26.12 -123.24
CA SER A 784 140.60 25.01 -123.03
C SER A 784 141.42 25.18 -121.74
N SER A 785 141.71 26.42 -121.32
CA SER A 785 142.62 26.72 -120.22
C SER A 785 141.93 26.79 -118.85
N THR A 786 140.70 27.32 -118.80
CA THR A 786 139.89 27.44 -117.56
C THR A 786 139.29 26.12 -117.07
N ARG A 787 139.63 24.99 -117.71
CA ARG A 787 139.60 23.63 -117.14
C ARG A 787 140.37 23.50 -115.80
N LYS A 788 141.12 24.51 -115.35
CA LYS A 788 141.82 24.56 -114.05
C LYS A 788 141.16 25.40 -112.95
N ASP A 789 140.31 26.38 -113.25
CA ASP A 789 139.88 27.33 -112.20
C ASP A 789 138.50 27.06 -111.59
N LYS A 790 137.71 26.20 -112.24
CA LYS A 790 136.68 25.39 -111.54
C LYS A 790 137.31 24.48 -110.47
N PHE A 791 138.60 24.11 -110.61
CA PHE A 791 139.39 23.45 -109.56
C PHE A 791 139.91 24.46 -108.51
N MET A 792 140.34 25.67 -108.90
CA MET A 792 140.93 26.67 -107.98
C MET A 792 139.95 27.43 -107.08
N LEU A 793 138.70 27.68 -107.50
CA LEU A 793 137.71 28.29 -106.58
C LEU A 793 136.88 27.23 -105.81
N GLN A 794 136.84 25.99 -106.30
CA GLN A 794 136.64 24.83 -105.43
C GLN A 794 137.77 24.71 -104.38
N ALA A 795 138.99 25.16 -104.71
CA ALA A 795 140.06 25.35 -103.73
C ALA A 795 139.96 26.64 -102.88
N LYS A 796 139.13 27.65 -103.23
CA LYS A 796 138.76 28.76 -102.31
C LYS A 796 137.54 28.48 -101.43
N VAL A 797 136.78 27.41 -101.68
CA VAL A 797 136.06 26.70 -100.60
C VAL A 797 137.08 26.05 -99.66
N GLY A 798 138.14 25.43 -100.20
CA GLY A 798 139.32 25.00 -99.43
C GLY A 798 140.03 26.14 -98.68
N GLU A 799 140.02 27.35 -99.22
CA GLU A 799 140.70 28.50 -98.61
C GLU A 799 139.79 29.30 -97.66
N LEU A 800 138.46 29.24 -97.79
CA LEU A 800 137.51 29.58 -96.71
C LEU A 800 137.62 28.58 -95.56
N ARG A 801 137.75 27.29 -95.87
CA ARG A 801 138.20 26.24 -94.94
C ARG A 801 139.59 26.54 -94.37
N ASN A 802 140.38 27.43 -95.00
CA ASN A 802 141.62 27.99 -94.44
C ASN A 802 141.50 29.36 -93.74
N SER A 803 140.48 30.18 -93.99
CA SER A 803 140.10 31.23 -93.03
C SER A 803 139.69 30.58 -91.71
N MET A 804 139.04 29.41 -91.80
CA MET A 804 138.81 28.52 -90.67
C MET A 804 140.11 27.85 -90.21
N LYS A 805 140.96 27.29 -91.10
CA LYS A 805 142.29 26.72 -90.75
C LYS A 805 143.31 27.73 -90.23
N THR A 806 143.06 29.05 -90.25
CA THR A 806 143.95 30.06 -89.62
C THR A 806 143.20 31.12 -88.81
N VAL A 807 141.93 30.88 -88.51
CA VAL A 807 141.42 31.09 -87.16
C VAL A 807 141.84 29.90 -86.28
N LEU A 808 141.92 28.69 -86.85
CA LEU A 808 142.45 27.49 -86.18
C LEU A 808 143.97 27.46 -86.08
N LEU A 809 144.78 27.82 -87.09
CA LEU A 809 146.25 27.96 -86.93
C LEU A 809 146.70 29.28 -86.30
N GLN A 810 145.82 30.25 -86.05
CA GLN A 810 146.13 31.30 -85.04
C GLN A 810 145.52 30.99 -83.66
N ASN A 811 144.78 29.88 -83.52
CA ASN A 811 144.56 29.20 -82.22
C ASN A 811 145.54 28.04 -81.98
N GLN A 812 146.13 27.44 -83.02
CA GLN A 812 147.04 26.31 -82.92
C GLN A 812 148.49 26.78 -83.01
N GLN A 813 148.88 27.77 -83.82
CA GLN A 813 150.23 28.36 -83.74
C GLN A 813 150.36 29.45 -82.64
N LEU A 814 149.27 29.82 -81.95
CA LEU A 814 149.32 30.70 -80.76
C LEU A 814 148.54 30.13 -79.54
N LYS A 815 148.33 28.81 -79.53
CA LYS A 815 148.07 28.05 -78.29
C LYS A 815 148.70 26.65 -78.27
N GLN A 816 149.17 26.12 -79.41
CA GLN A 816 150.05 24.94 -79.53
C GLN A 816 151.14 25.04 -80.63
N ASP A 817 151.78 26.22 -80.80
CA ASP A 817 153.22 26.23 -81.12
C ASP A 817 154.06 25.87 -79.87
N LEU A 818 153.35 25.53 -78.80
CA LEU A 818 153.75 24.66 -77.71
C LEU A 818 153.17 23.23 -77.87
N LYS A 819 152.96 22.73 -79.12
CA LYS A 819 152.78 21.30 -79.55
C LYS A 819 152.49 21.06 -81.09
N GLN A 820 153.40 21.47 -81.98
CA GLN A 820 153.78 20.77 -83.26
C GLN A 820 152.83 20.73 -84.53
N THR A 821 153.21 21.44 -85.64
CA THR A 821 153.15 21.03 -87.11
C THR A 821 152.09 21.57 -88.18
N ARG A 822 152.48 22.58 -89.03
CA ARG A 822 152.17 22.88 -90.50
C ARG A 822 150.81 23.47 -91.12
N LEU A 823 150.87 24.73 -91.69
CA LEU A 823 150.31 25.33 -92.99
C LEU A 823 148.87 25.99 -93.26
N ARG A 824 148.85 27.29 -93.75
CA ARG A 824 147.96 28.13 -94.68
C ARG A 824 146.48 28.65 -94.40
N LYS A 825 146.06 29.81 -95.04
CA LYS A 825 144.92 30.80 -94.73
C LYS A 825 144.13 31.47 -95.93
N VAL A 826 142.90 32.04 -95.72
CA VAL A 826 142.26 33.24 -96.43
C VAL A 826 141.32 34.06 -95.44
N ARG A 827 140.33 35.00 -95.63
CA ARG A 827 139.32 35.56 -96.62
C ARG A 827 138.81 36.98 -96.15
N ARG A 828 138.17 37.85 -96.98
CA ARG A 828 137.18 38.92 -96.55
C ARG A 828 136.43 39.72 -97.67
N LEU A 829 135.22 40.21 -97.32
CA LEU A 829 134.42 41.43 -97.74
C LEU A 829 134.10 41.67 -99.25
N SER A 830 133.28 42.64 -99.74
CA SER A 830 132.71 43.93 -99.20
C SER A 830 131.25 44.26 -99.70
N ALA A 831 130.81 45.54 -99.66
CA ALA A 831 129.50 46.14 -100.09
C ALA A 831 129.72 47.37 -101.05
N PRO A 832 128.76 48.25 -101.49
CA PRO A 832 127.36 48.58 -101.08
C PRO A 832 126.33 48.38 -102.24
N PHE A 833 125.15 49.03 -102.45
CA PHE A 833 124.39 50.18 -101.85
C PHE A 833 122.84 50.07 -102.08
N THR A 834 122.04 51.15 -101.92
CA THR A 834 120.55 51.19 -101.79
C THR A 834 119.95 52.58 -102.15
N PRO A 835 118.60 52.83 -102.18
CA PRO A 835 117.39 51.99 -101.91
C PRO A 835 116.69 51.48 -103.20
N GLY A 836 115.45 50.93 -103.27
CA GLY A 836 114.30 50.75 -102.34
C GLY A 836 113.16 51.76 -102.63
N CYS A 837 111.84 51.48 -102.51
CA CYS A 837 111.06 50.40 -101.87
C CYS A 837 109.74 50.12 -102.67
N VAL A 838 109.21 48.88 -102.85
CA VAL A 838 108.51 47.92 -101.93
C VAL A 838 107.02 48.29 -101.72
N ARG A 839 105.97 47.62 -102.28
CA ARG A 839 105.66 46.19 -102.60
C ARG A 839 105.25 45.40 -101.32
N VAL A 840 104.26 44.50 -101.28
CA VAL A 840 104.13 43.11 -101.80
C VAL A 840 102.66 42.71 -101.51
N GLU A 841 101.81 42.24 -102.43
CA GLU A 841 101.82 41.06 -103.33
C GLU A 841 101.49 39.71 -102.68
N SER A 842 100.67 38.92 -103.38
CA SER A 842 100.65 37.46 -103.43
C SER A 842 100.03 37.04 -104.76
#